data_AF-A0A2D5J9V8-F1
#
_entry.id   AF-A0A2D5J9V8-F1
#
_cell.length_a   1.000
_cell.length_b   1.000
_cell.length_c   1.000
_cell.angle_alpha   90.00
_cell.angle_beta   90.00
_cell.angle_gamma   90.00
#
_symmetry.space_group_name_H-M   'P 1'
#
loop_
_entity.id
_entity.type
_entity.pdbx_description
1 polymer ?
#
loop_
_entity_poly.entity_id
_entity_poly.type
_entity_poly.pdbx_seq_one_letter_code
_entity_poly.pdbx_strand_id
1 'polypeptide(L)'
;MVVTGFSFGAYADPKTKKLDTGRLTGHVDRVVMNGDKVTFYGWSTAEKITLISGLGRVTTRPGILRTDVAEVHKISPRVGFEVTQPYGNSRFTILAEVGQQKVEHHCAPISRWRLKRNSARLALSFLKALVKAAPHAIKAMRTADPAARAEVKRILGLETRPEAAPMESLLFEDPRWPAEWPEPCPVTIVLPVYNAFSLLPDVLARVVKNTDLPWHLVVIEDCSSDPEVRPWLTEWVAAQEAQTPGRITLLLNEQNKGFIASVNRGFAEAIKRGNHVLLLNSDAFVPAKWASRMLRPILMHEDIATVTPMSNDAEIFSVPAICERTVIEPGQGDAMDAMAQTFNPEATLSVTPTGVGFCMAMNIDFLKKEPEFDTSFGRGYGEEVDWCQKVRRLGGRHLGLPGLFVEHRGGESFGSEEKLKLVKKNNETISRRYPPYDMEVQTFIAADPLVTARVALSIAWAMSRPGEAGEETGFPIYIAHALGGGAEMYLDRRIKADLKDKGRPAVILRVGGPARWQLEVVSDAGRVAGMTDDWKFIQRLLEPIRRRHVVYSCAVGDPDPAVLPEFLLDLKRDGDTMEVLFHDFFPLTPAYTLLDQDGRYRGPVLDGRTDPAHTVIRPNGDEISLAGWRAAWGKMLAAADEVVVFSDDSYAQVAQVYPAYAGKLVLRPHRLLSHVPVIEVPQTGGVRTVGVLGNIGYQKGAAVVADLGRMVEADKTMEVVIIGNVDPAYMPPSSVTVHGDYTLDELPDLVERYGITEWLIPSIWPETFSFTTHEAIATGLPVYAFYIGAQGAAVAQADNGRPIHFDADSRLASHVLNTLRGETGLAGQDDPDGPATSKEIAGSTVPLTTDQARSADVSDAS
;
A
#
# COMPACT_ATOMS: atom_id res chain seq x y z
N MET A 1 23.82 -4.88 3.10
CA MET A 1 24.89 -4.66 2.09
C MET A 1 24.51 -5.39 0.81
N VAL A 2 24.65 -4.81 -0.38
CA VAL A 2 24.39 -5.49 -1.67
C VAL A 2 25.73 -5.81 -2.35
N VAL A 3 25.96 -7.07 -2.71
CA VAL A 3 27.05 -7.47 -3.63
C VAL A 3 26.47 -7.66 -5.03
N THR A 4 27.26 -7.28 -6.06
CA THR A 4 26.91 -7.39 -7.48
C THR A 4 26.43 -8.78 -7.86
N GLY A 5 25.33 -8.84 -8.61
CA GLY A 5 24.73 -10.09 -9.10
C GLY A 5 25.62 -10.89 -10.04
N PHE A 6 25.32 -12.19 -10.18
CA PHE A 6 26.04 -13.11 -11.05
C PHE A 6 25.12 -14.20 -11.60
N SER A 7 25.37 -14.61 -12.84
CA SER A 7 24.65 -15.71 -13.50
C SER A 7 25.29 -17.05 -13.21
N PHE A 8 24.48 -18.11 -13.19
CA PHE A 8 24.95 -19.49 -13.08
C PHE A 8 24.28 -20.39 -14.14
N GLY A 9 25.05 -21.35 -14.67
CA GLY A 9 24.63 -22.31 -15.70
C GLY A 9 25.70 -22.55 -16.77
N ALA A 10 25.90 -23.82 -17.15
CA ALA A 10 26.51 -24.25 -18.42
C ALA A 10 26.15 -25.71 -18.72
N TYR A 11 25.73 -26.00 -19.95
CA TYR A 11 25.67 -27.36 -20.48
C TYR A 11 27.03 -27.74 -21.07
N ALA A 12 27.56 -28.91 -20.74
CA ALA A 12 28.59 -29.54 -21.55
C ALA A 12 27.89 -30.38 -22.62
N ASP A 13 28.15 -30.09 -23.90
CA ASP A 13 27.69 -30.96 -24.98
C ASP A 13 28.27 -32.37 -24.77
N PRO A 14 27.44 -33.41 -24.60
CA PRO A 14 27.90 -34.76 -24.29
C PRO A 14 28.76 -35.37 -25.42
N LYS A 15 28.73 -34.82 -26.63
CA LYS A 15 29.58 -35.25 -27.76
C LYS A 15 30.87 -34.44 -27.88
N THR A 16 30.87 -33.15 -27.57
CA THR A 16 32.02 -32.27 -27.86
C THR A 16 32.78 -31.77 -26.64
N LYS A 17 32.26 -31.96 -25.42
CA LYS A 17 32.83 -31.44 -24.16
C LYS A 17 33.12 -29.92 -24.16
N LYS A 18 32.59 -29.16 -25.11
CA LYS A 18 32.62 -27.68 -25.08
C LYS A 18 31.49 -27.18 -24.19
N LEU A 19 31.78 -26.16 -23.37
CA LEU A 19 30.75 -25.41 -22.64
C LEU A 19 29.88 -24.66 -23.64
N ASP A 20 28.59 -25.01 -23.69
CA ASP A 20 27.58 -24.18 -24.34
C ASP A 20 27.19 -23.06 -23.36
N THR A 21 27.50 -21.82 -23.75
CA THR A 21 27.27 -20.60 -22.96
C THR A 21 25.87 -20.02 -23.17
N GLY A 22 25.01 -20.69 -23.96
CA GLY A 22 23.74 -20.13 -24.46
C GLY A 22 22.48 -20.32 -23.62
N ARG A 23 22.48 -21.07 -22.50
CA ARG A 23 21.25 -21.29 -21.70
C ARG A 23 21.52 -21.19 -20.19
N LEU A 24 21.22 -20.02 -19.61
CA LEU A 24 21.28 -19.75 -18.18
C LEU A 24 20.37 -20.71 -17.39
N THR A 25 20.83 -21.24 -16.26
CA THR A 25 19.96 -21.97 -15.31
C THR A 25 19.44 -21.08 -14.19
N GLY A 26 20.08 -19.93 -13.94
CA GLY A 26 19.56 -18.88 -13.07
C GLY A 26 20.52 -17.70 -12.90
N HIS A 27 20.08 -16.68 -12.17
CA HIS A 27 20.85 -15.48 -11.84
C HIS A 27 20.60 -15.08 -10.39
N VAL A 28 21.65 -14.65 -9.68
CA VAL A 28 21.54 -13.98 -8.38
C VAL A 28 21.54 -12.48 -8.63
N ASP A 29 20.43 -11.81 -8.36
CA ASP A 29 20.29 -10.36 -8.54
C ASP A 29 21.08 -9.59 -7.46
N ARG A 30 21.01 -10.07 -6.23
CA ARG A 30 21.67 -9.44 -5.07
C ARG A 30 21.98 -10.45 -3.98
N VAL A 31 23.10 -10.21 -3.29
CA VAL A 31 23.43 -10.88 -2.04
C VAL A 31 23.36 -9.87 -0.91
N VAL A 32 22.52 -10.14 0.09
CA VAL A 32 22.29 -9.31 1.26
C VAL A 32 22.92 -9.95 2.48
N MET A 33 23.49 -9.13 3.37
CA MET A 33 23.95 -9.58 4.69
C MET A 33 23.18 -8.81 5.75
N ASN A 34 22.57 -9.55 6.68
CA ASN A 34 21.83 -9.04 7.82
C ASN A 34 22.29 -9.77 9.09
N GLY A 35 22.91 -9.04 10.03
CA GLY A 35 23.57 -9.66 11.18
C GLY A 35 24.66 -10.66 10.74
N ASP A 36 24.56 -11.89 11.24
CA ASP A 36 25.40 -13.02 10.86
C ASP A 36 24.80 -13.86 9.72
N LYS A 37 23.67 -13.46 9.11
CA LYS A 37 23.04 -14.18 8.00
C LYS A 37 23.40 -13.56 6.65
N VAL A 38 23.56 -14.40 5.63
CA VAL A 38 23.70 -14.02 4.23
C VAL A 38 22.55 -14.62 3.44
N THR A 39 21.91 -13.77 2.65
CA THR A 39 20.75 -14.11 1.82
C THR A 39 21.05 -13.84 0.36
N PHE A 40 20.79 -14.84 -0.49
CA PHE A 40 20.90 -14.74 -1.94
C PHE A 40 19.50 -14.59 -2.51
N TYR A 41 19.29 -13.51 -3.28
CA TYR A 41 18.07 -13.25 -4.03
C TYR A 41 18.36 -13.41 -5.51
N GLY A 42 17.45 -14.06 -6.23
CA GLY A 42 17.65 -14.28 -7.66
C GLY A 42 16.45 -14.91 -8.33
N TRP A 43 16.69 -15.45 -9.51
CA TRP A 43 15.76 -16.31 -10.24
C TRP A 43 16.47 -17.55 -10.79
N SER A 44 15.72 -18.64 -10.96
CA SER A 44 16.24 -19.91 -11.48
C SER A 44 15.13 -20.73 -12.11
N THR A 45 15.46 -21.47 -13.16
CA THR A 45 14.59 -22.48 -13.79
C THR A 45 14.74 -23.86 -13.17
N ALA A 46 15.60 -24.01 -12.17
CA ALA A 46 15.83 -25.25 -11.45
C ALA A 46 14.65 -25.64 -10.54
N GLU A 47 14.45 -26.94 -10.35
CA GLU A 47 13.44 -27.47 -9.41
C GLU A 47 13.82 -27.16 -7.96
N LYS A 48 15.13 -27.15 -7.67
CA LYS A 48 15.70 -26.86 -6.36
C LYS A 48 16.98 -26.04 -6.50
N ILE A 49 17.15 -25.10 -5.57
CA ILE A 49 18.37 -24.33 -5.38
C ILE A 49 18.88 -24.60 -3.97
N THR A 50 20.11 -25.10 -3.87
CA THR A 50 20.77 -25.36 -2.58
C THR A 50 21.97 -24.45 -2.42
N LEU A 51 21.96 -23.63 -1.37
CA LEU A 51 23.11 -22.86 -0.93
C LEU A 51 23.94 -23.72 0.03
N ILE A 52 25.21 -23.94 -0.30
CA ILE A 52 26.15 -24.76 0.47
C ILE A 52 27.25 -23.85 1.01
N SER A 53 27.58 -24.03 2.29
CA SER A 53 28.71 -23.38 2.95
C SER A 53 29.40 -24.34 3.92
N GLY A 54 30.47 -23.89 4.58
CA GLY A 54 31.14 -24.65 5.63
C GLY A 54 30.27 -24.89 6.88
N LEU A 55 29.14 -24.17 7.02
CA LEU A 55 28.20 -24.32 8.14
C LEU A 55 26.99 -25.20 7.82
N GLY A 56 26.89 -25.74 6.60
CA GLY A 56 25.80 -26.63 6.21
C GLY A 56 25.24 -26.32 4.83
N ARG A 57 24.03 -26.81 4.55
CA ARG A 57 23.33 -26.63 3.28
C ARG A 57 21.88 -26.19 3.54
N VAL A 58 21.38 -25.26 2.74
CA VAL A 58 19.99 -24.78 2.79
C VAL A 58 19.41 -24.86 1.40
N THR A 59 18.26 -25.53 1.26
CA THR A 59 17.59 -25.72 -0.03
C THR A 59 16.31 -24.92 -0.08
N THR A 60 16.05 -24.28 -1.21
CA THR A 60 14.80 -23.58 -1.52
C THR A 60 14.29 -24.05 -2.88
N ARG A 61 12.99 -23.84 -3.15
CA ARG A 61 12.39 -24.05 -4.47
C ARG A 61 12.08 -22.68 -5.08
N PRO A 62 12.55 -22.40 -6.30
CA PRO A 62 12.13 -21.19 -7.01
C PRO A 62 10.61 -21.16 -7.17
N GLY A 63 9.98 -20.07 -6.75
CA GLY A 63 8.53 -19.95 -6.66
C GLY A 63 8.00 -18.52 -6.48
N ILE A 64 8.90 -17.56 -6.25
CA ILE A 64 8.58 -16.14 -6.13
C ILE A 64 8.24 -15.60 -7.53
N LEU A 65 7.18 -14.79 -7.62
CA LEU A 65 6.73 -14.20 -8.87
C LEU A 65 7.75 -13.17 -9.38
N ARG A 66 8.20 -13.34 -10.62
CA ARG A 66 9.17 -12.51 -11.34
C ARG A 66 8.74 -12.35 -12.79
N THR A 67 7.70 -11.56 -13.01
CA THR A 67 7.15 -11.24 -14.33
C THR A 67 8.20 -10.57 -15.22
N ASP A 68 9.02 -9.70 -14.64
CA ASP A 68 10.18 -9.07 -15.27
C ASP A 68 11.16 -10.09 -15.89
N VAL A 69 11.41 -11.21 -15.20
CA VAL A 69 12.29 -12.30 -15.70
C VAL A 69 11.55 -13.18 -16.70
N ALA A 70 10.28 -13.49 -16.42
CA ALA A 70 9.43 -14.34 -17.24
C ALA A 70 9.33 -13.83 -18.68
N GLU A 71 9.14 -12.51 -18.82
CA GLU A 71 9.00 -11.82 -20.10
C GLU A 71 10.33 -11.80 -20.87
N VAL A 72 11.45 -11.56 -20.16
CA VAL A 72 12.79 -11.49 -20.78
C VAL A 72 13.27 -12.86 -21.26
N HIS A 73 13.03 -13.91 -20.48
CA HIS A 73 13.56 -15.25 -20.74
C HIS A 73 12.53 -16.23 -21.33
N LYS A 74 11.27 -15.82 -21.50
CA LYS A 74 10.14 -16.64 -21.97
C LYS A 74 9.96 -17.92 -21.15
N ILE A 75 9.96 -17.78 -19.83
CA ILE A 75 9.81 -18.87 -18.84
C ILE A 75 8.60 -18.61 -17.94
N SER A 76 8.21 -19.62 -17.15
CA SER A 76 7.15 -19.46 -16.13
C SER A 76 7.46 -18.29 -15.19
N PRO A 77 6.46 -17.49 -14.76
CA PRO A 77 6.71 -16.32 -13.93
C PRO A 77 7.09 -16.64 -12.48
N ARG A 78 6.91 -17.89 -12.01
CA ARG A 78 7.32 -18.31 -10.67
C ARG A 78 8.71 -18.92 -10.68
N VAL A 79 9.71 -18.07 -10.87
CA VAL A 79 11.13 -18.46 -10.99
C VAL A 79 12.03 -17.75 -9.99
N GLY A 80 11.52 -16.81 -9.21
CA GLY A 80 12.31 -16.12 -8.19
C GLY A 80 12.62 -17.04 -7.00
N PHE A 81 13.78 -16.86 -6.38
CA PHE A 81 14.17 -17.56 -5.16
C PHE A 81 14.82 -16.62 -4.16
N GLU A 82 14.70 -17.00 -2.89
CA GLU A 82 15.43 -16.46 -1.76
C GLU A 82 16.01 -17.62 -0.97
N VAL A 83 17.30 -17.55 -0.62
CA VAL A 83 17.95 -18.56 0.21
C VAL A 83 18.92 -17.92 1.20
N THR A 84 18.71 -18.22 2.49
CA THR A 84 19.42 -17.59 3.62
C THR A 84 20.24 -18.62 4.40
N GLN A 85 21.47 -18.26 4.78
CA GLN A 85 22.34 -19.10 5.61
C GLN A 85 23.26 -18.25 6.52
N PRO A 86 23.66 -18.75 7.72
CA PRO A 86 24.69 -18.09 8.53
C PRO A 86 26.03 -17.91 7.81
N TYR A 87 26.72 -16.81 8.10
CA TYR A 87 27.98 -16.37 7.49
C TYR A 87 29.18 -16.93 8.27
N GLY A 88 29.58 -18.15 7.93
CA GLY A 88 30.68 -18.86 8.60
C GLY A 88 32.09 -18.59 8.08
N ASN A 89 32.33 -17.48 7.38
CA ASN A 89 33.58 -17.19 6.65
C ASN A 89 33.98 -18.19 5.55
N SER A 90 33.09 -19.07 5.12
CA SER A 90 33.34 -20.03 4.05
C SER A 90 32.97 -19.48 2.66
N ARG A 91 33.53 -20.10 1.61
CA ARG A 91 33.01 -19.93 0.24
C ARG A 91 31.57 -20.46 0.19
N PHE A 92 30.70 -19.77 -0.54
CA PHE A 92 29.36 -20.25 -0.83
C PHE A 92 29.36 -20.98 -2.18
N THR A 93 28.62 -22.07 -2.28
CA THR A 93 28.36 -22.77 -3.55
C THR A 93 26.85 -22.82 -3.74
N ILE A 94 26.36 -22.42 -4.91
CA ILE A 94 24.98 -22.64 -5.33
C ILE A 94 24.93 -23.93 -6.13
N LEU A 95 24.07 -24.85 -5.71
CA LEU A 95 23.76 -26.08 -6.42
C LEU A 95 22.33 -25.97 -6.98
N ALA A 96 22.20 -25.99 -8.30
CA ALA A 96 20.92 -25.96 -9.00
C ALA A 96 20.59 -27.36 -9.56
N GLU A 97 19.41 -27.90 -9.22
CA GLU A 97 18.95 -29.21 -9.68
C GLU A 97 17.92 -29.04 -10.81
N VAL A 98 18.23 -29.53 -12.01
CA VAL A 98 17.36 -29.45 -13.20
C VAL A 98 17.15 -30.88 -13.71
N GLY A 99 15.97 -31.46 -13.44
CA GLY A 99 15.70 -32.87 -13.69
C GLY A 99 16.69 -33.78 -12.94
N GLN A 100 17.39 -34.66 -13.67
CA GLN A 100 18.40 -35.57 -13.09
C GLN A 100 19.79 -34.93 -12.94
N GLN A 101 19.98 -33.67 -13.35
CA GLN A 101 21.29 -33.01 -13.40
C GLN A 101 21.48 -32.01 -12.25
N LYS A 102 22.72 -31.91 -11.79
CA LYS A 102 23.16 -31.04 -10.69
C LYS A 102 24.24 -30.08 -11.20
N VAL A 103 23.95 -28.78 -11.17
CA VAL A 103 24.87 -27.72 -11.61
C VAL A 103 25.40 -26.96 -10.40
N GLU A 104 26.70 -27.01 -10.17
CA GLU A 104 27.35 -26.29 -9.08
C GLU A 104 28.01 -24.99 -9.56
N HIS A 105 27.86 -23.93 -8.78
CA HIS A 105 28.47 -22.63 -9.03
C HIS A 105 29.12 -22.08 -7.77
N HIS A 106 30.42 -21.80 -7.82
CA HIS A 106 31.17 -21.25 -6.69
C HIS A 106 31.08 -19.72 -6.66
N CYS A 107 30.59 -19.18 -5.55
CA CYS A 107 30.44 -17.75 -5.35
C CYS A 107 31.78 -17.10 -4.95
N ALA A 108 32.01 -15.88 -5.43
CA ALA A 108 33.15 -15.08 -4.98
C ALA A 108 33.07 -14.80 -3.46
N PRO A 109 34.19 -14.80 -2.73
CA PRO A 109 34.19 -14.55 -1.30
C PRO A 109 33.77 -13.10 -0.98
N ILE A 110 32.89 -12.93 0.01
CA ILE A 110 32.48 -11.61 0.49
C ILE A 110 33.65 -10.97 1.25
N SER A 111 34.17 -9.84 0.74
CA SER A 111 35.35 -9.17 1.33
C SER A 111 35.06 -8.57 2.72
N ARG A 112 35.75 -9.07 3.75
CA ARG A 112 35.73 -8.51 5.13
C ARG A 112 36.12 -7.04 5.19
N TRP A 113 37.04 -6.60 4.35
CA TRP A 113 37.47 -5.20 4.32
C TRP A 113 36.37 -4.29 3.78
N ARG A 114 35.64 -4.70 2.74
CA ARG A 114 34.46 -3.96 2.24
C ARG A 114 33.37 -3.89 3.31
N LEU A 115 33.16 -4.96 4.06
CA LEU A 115 32.21 -5.00 5.19
C LEU A 115 32.59 -4.01 6.30
N LYS A 116 33.84 -4.04 6.78
CA LYS A 116 34.31 -3.11 7.82
C LYS A 116 34.26 -1.66 7.35
N ARG A 117 34.66 -1.38 6.11
CA ARG A 117 34.63 -0.02 5.53
C ARG A 117 33.21 0.53 5.43
N ASN A 118 32.25 -0.29 4.97
CA ASN A 118 30.86 0.14 4.85
C ASN A 118 30.20 0.30 6.23
N SER A 119 30.48 -0.61 7.18
CA SER A 119 30.00 -0.50 8.56
C SER A 119 30.54 0.74 9.27
N ALA A 120 31.82 1.08 9.08
CA ALA A 120 32.42 2.29 9.64
C ALA A 120 31.81 3.58 9.07
N ARG A 121 31.44 3.59 7.78
CA ARG A 121 30.72 4.72 7.17
C ARG A 121 29.32 4.89 7.76
N LEU A 122 28.61 3.79 8.00
CA LEU A 122 27.27 3.79 8.61
C LEU A 122 27.32 4.15 10.10
N ALA A 123 28.39 3.80 10.81
CA ALA A 123 28.56 4.11 12.23
C ALA A 123 28.54 5.63 12.50
N LEU A 124 29.13 6.44 11.61
CA LEU A 124 29.13 7.89 11.76
C LEU A 124 27.75 8.51 11.53
N SER A 125 27.00 8.04 10.52
CA SER A 125 25.62 8.48 10.31
C SER A 125 24.70 8.04 11.45
N PHE A 126 24.89 6.82 11.96
CA PHE A 126 24.14 6.28 13.09
C PHE A 126 24.42 7.05 14.39
N LEU A 127 25.68 7.38 14.69
CA LEU A 127 26.04 8.19 15.85
C LEU A 127 25.40 9.59 15.80
N LYS A 128 25.36 10.23 14.63
CA LYS A 128 24.67 11.51 14.44
C LYS A 128 23.17 11.40 14.66
N ALA A 129 22.54 10.31 14.20
CA ALA A 129 21.12 10.05 14.44
C ALA A 129 20.85 9.83 15.94
N LEU A 130 21.67 9.05 16.64
CA LEU A 130 21.54 8.84 18.09
C LEU A 130 21.63 10.13 18.90
N VAL A 131 22.58 11.02 18.59
CA VAL A 131 22.71 12.31 19.28
C VAL A 131 21.46 13.18 19.09
N LYS A 132 20.87 13.16 17.88
CA LYS A 132 19.61 13.87 17.61
C LYS A 132 18.41 13.24 18.32
N ALA A 133 18.36 11.90 18.42
CA ALA A 133 17.27 11.18 19.05
C ALA A 133 17.30 11.21 20.59
N ALA A 134 18.48 11.43 21.21
CA ALA A 134 18.69 11.39 22.65
C ALA A 134 17.70 12.21 23.51
N PRO A 135 17.43 13.50 23.22
CA PRO A 135 16.47 14.28 24.02
C PRO A 135 15.05 13.68 23.97
N HIS A 136 14.61 13.22 22.80
CA HIS A 136 13.31 12.57 22.62
C HIS A 136 13.26 11.20 23.29
N ALA A 137 14.33 10.42 23.24
CA ALA A 137 14.44 9.14 23.94
C ALA A 137 14.35 9.33 25.47
N ILE A 138 15.04 10.33 26.03
CA ILE A 138 14.97 10.65 27.46
C ILE A 138 13.56 11.07 27.86
N LYS A 139 12.89 11.91 27.04
CA LYS A 139 11.49 12.29 27.27
C LYS A 139 10.57 11.07 27.22
N ALA A 140 10.65 10.26 26.18
CA ALA A 140 9.88 9.04 25.99
C ALA A 140 10.03 8.02 27.15
N MET A 141 11.24 7.89 27.70
CA MET A 141 11.49 7.01 28.85
C MET A 141 10.92 7.57 30.16
N ARG A 142 10.90 8.90 30.33
CA ARG A 142 10.44 9.54 31.57
C ARG A 142 8.93 9.74 31.64
N THR A 143 8.29 10.04 30.51
CA THR A 143 6.88 10.46 30.47
C THR A 143 5.99 9.52 29.68
N ALA A 144 6.52 8.41 29.17
CA ALA A 144 5.83 7.51 28.24
C ALA A 144 5.23 8.22 27.00
N ASP A 145 5.72 9.42 26.67
CA ASP A 145 5.18 10.29 25.62
C ASP A 145 5.23 9.60 24.23
N PRO A 146 4.08 9.30 23.61
CA PRO A 146 4.01 8.66 22.30
C PRO A 146 4.65 9.49 21.18
N ALA A 147 4.52 10.82 21.22
CA ALA A 147 5.11 11.72 20.21
C ALA A 147 6.64 11.71 20.30
N ALA A 148 7.19 11.65 21.51
CA ALA A 148 8.63 11.51 21.70
C ALA A 148 9.16 10.15 21.20
N ARG A 149 8.39 9.06 21.35
CA ARG A 149 8.74 7.74 20.79
C ARG A 149 8.69 7.73 19.27
N ALA A 150 7.69 8.36 18.67
CA ALA A 150 7.58 8.51 17.21
C ALA A 150 8.80 9.25 16.65
N GLU A 151 9.17 10.37 17.26
CA GLU A 151 10.33 11.17 16.82
C GLU A 151 11.66 10.41 16.90
N VAL A 152 11.84 9.54 17.90
CA VAL A 152 13.01 8.64 17.97
C VAL A 152 13.02 7.66 16.80
N LYS A 153 11.88 7.05 16.47
CA LYS A 153 11.77 6.12 15.32
C LYS A 153 12.08 6.85 14.00
N ARG A 154 11.54 8.06 13.82
CA ARG A 154 11.80 8.93 12.67
C ARG A 154 13.28 9.23 12.48
N ILE A 155 13.94 9.72 13.53
CA ILE A 155 15.36 10.10 13.49
C ILE A 155 16.26 8.90 13.20
N LEU A 156 15.91 7.73 13.74
CA LEU A 156 16.67 6.48 13.54
C LEU A 156 16.34 5.78 12.20
N GLY A 157 15.37 6.28 11.44
CA GLY A 157 14.92 5.65 10.20
C GLY A 157 14.31 4.26 10.44
N LEU A 158 13.71 4.05 11.60
CA LEU A 158 13.01 2.83 12.00
C LEU A 158 11.50 2.89 11.71
N GLU A 159 11.05 4.00 11.15
CA GLU A 159 9.73 4.09 10.53
C GLU A 159 9.74 3.28 9.23
N THR A 160 8.62 2.61 8.95
CA THR A 160 8.27 2.24 7.58
C THR A 160 8.41 3.50 6.74
N ARG A 161 9.14 3.42 5.62
CA ARG A 161 9.28 4.56 4.69
C ARG A 161 7.88 5.09 4.40
N PRO A 162 7.66 6.43 4.47
CA PRO A 162 6.36 6.97 4.15
C PRO A 162 5.96 6.49 2.75
N GLU A 163 4.83 5.80 2.65
CA GLU A 163 4.28 5.37 1.37
C GLU A 163 3.61 6.53 0.61
N ALA A 164 3.41 7.66 1.29
CA ALA A 164 2.72 8.85 0.79
C ALA A 164 3.61 10.10 0.85
N ALA A 165 3.36 11.07 -0.03
CA ALA A 165 3.98 12.39 -0.01
C ALA A 165 3.10 13.42 0.74
N PRO A 166 3.67 14.51 1.30
CA PRO A 166 2.87 15.59 1.89
C PRO A 166 1.98 16.23 0.82
N MET A 167 0.72 16.46 1.18
CA MET A 167 -0.24 17.17 0.34
C MET A 167 -0.15 18.69 0.53
N GLU A 168 -0.41 19.42 -0.54
CA GLU A 168 -0.30 20.87 -0.62
C GLU A 168 -1.68 21.52 -0.48
N SER A 169 -1.95 22.10 0.69
CA SER A 169 -3.25 22.69 1.02
C SER A 169 -3.65 23.84 0.10
N LEU A 170 -2.65 24.55 -0.44
CA LEU A 170 -2.83 25.68 -1.36
C LEU A 170 -3.65 25.34 -2.61
N LEU A 171 -3.75 24.05 -2.97
CA LEU A 171 -4.53 23.61 -4.13
C LEU A 171 -6.01 24.01 -4.03
N PHE A 172 -6.59 24.04 -2.82
CA PHE A 172 -7.99 24.42 -2.61
C PHE A 172 -8.17 25.80 -1.94
N GLU A 173 -7.08 26.51 -1.64
CA GLU A 173 -7.20 27.85 -1.10
C GLU A 173 -7.75 28.80 -2.17
N ASP A 174 -8.77 29.58 -1.80
CA ASP A 174 -9.21 30.72 -2.58
C ASP A 174 -7.99 31.62 -2.81
N PRO A 175 -7.59 31.90 -4.06
CA PRO A 175 -6.37 32.64 -4.28
C PRO A 175 -6.50 33.98 -3.56
N ARG A 176 -5.49 34.31 -2.74
CA ARG A 176 -5.41 35.57 -1.95
C ARG A 176 -5.64 36.83 -2.79
N TRP A 177 -5.57 36.68 -4.11
CA TRP A 177 -5.96 37.62 -5.15
C TRP A 177 -6.76 36.86 -6.21
N PRO A 178 -7.85 37.40 -6.82
CA PRO A 178 -8.50 36.72 -7.94
C PRO A 178 -7.45 36.37 -8.99
N ALA A 179 -7.37 35.09 -9.37
CA ALA A 179 -6.36 34.62 -10.31
C ALA A 179 -6.43 35.45 -11.59
N GLU A 180 -5.32 36.07 -11.95
CA GLU A 180 -5.25 36.85 -13.19
C GLU A 180 -5.40 35.88 -14.36
N TRP A 181 -6.34 36.20 -15.25
CA TRP A 181 -6.54 35.48 -16.50
C TRP A 181 -6.04 36.38 -17.62
N PRO A 182 -5.02 35.94 -18.38
CA PRO A 182 -4.54 36.69 -19.53
C PRO A 182 -5.66 36.95 -20.53
N GLU A 183 -5.56 38.07 -21.25
CA GLU A 183 -6.45 38.35 -22.37
C GLU A 183 -6.40 37.21 -23.40
N PRO A 184 -7.54 36.79 -23.98
CA PRO A 184 -7.57 35.72 -24.96
C PRO A 184 -6.65 36.01 -26.15
N CYS A 185 -5.70 35.11 -26.40
CA CYS A 185 -4.80 35.22 -27.56
C CYS A 185 -4.98 34.03 -28.52
N PRO A 186 -4.67 34.21 -29.82
CA PRO A 186 -4.80 33.14 -30.80
C PRO A 186 -3.85 31.96 -30.54
N VAL A 187 -4.36 30.74 -30.72
CA VAL A 187 -3.58 29.48 -30.64
C VAL A 187 -3.63 28.68 -31.94
N THR A 188 -2.62 27.85 -32.17
CA THR A 188 -2.63 26.82 -33.23
C THR A 188 -2.73 25.44 -32.61
N ILE A 189 -3.78 24.69 -32.93
CA ILE A 189 -3.93 23.29 -32.53
C ILE A 189 -3.29 22.43 -33.62
N VAL A 190 -2.39 21.53 -33.25
CA VAL A 190 -1.76 20.56 -34.16
C VAL A 190 -2.29 19.18 -33.83
N LEU A 191 -3.00 18.57 -34.77
CA LEU A 191 -3.70 17.29 -34.58
C LEU A 191 -3.31 16.29 -35.68
N PRO A 192 -2.34 15.39 -35.44
CA PRO A 192 -2.07 14.28 -36.34
C PRO A 192 -3.18 13.22 -36.26
N VAL A 193 -3.55 12.65 -37.40
CA VAL A 193 -4.60 11.63 -37.53
C VAL A 193 -4.01 10.42 -38.26
N TYR A 194 -4.09 9.25 -37.63
CA TYR A 194 -3.80 7.97 -38.24
C TYR A 194 -4.76 6.90 -37.68
N ASN A 195 -5.73 6.45 -38.49
CA ASN A 195 -6.80 5.53 -38.07
C ASN A 195 -7.66 6.06 -36.91
N ALA A 196 -8.22 5.17 -36.08
CA ALA A 196 -9.09 5.46 -34.93
C ALA A 196 -10.38 6.24 -35.28
N PHE A 197 -11.01 5.90 -36.41
CA PHE A 197 -12.22 6.57 -36.89
C PHE A 197 -13.36 6.57 -35.87
N SER A 198 -13.45 5.55 -35.02
CA SER A 198 -14.48 5.46 -33.96
C SER A 198 -14.41 6.57 -32.91
N LEU A 199 -13.27 7.23 -32.73
CA LEU A 199 -13.06 8.30 -31.74
C LEU A 199 -12.98 9.69 -32.39
N LEU A 200 -12.45 9.76 -33.61
CA LEU A 200 -12.09 11.01 -34.28
C LEU A 200 -13.26 12.02 -34.40
N PRO A 201 -14.50 11.63 -34.79
CA PRO A 201 -15.62 12.55 -34.86
C PRO A 201 -15.93 13.24 -33.52
N ASP A 202 -15.91 12.49 -32.43
CA ASP A 202 -16.22 13.02 -31.10
C ASP A 202 -15.11 13.93 -30.58
N VAL A 203 -13.85 13.58 -30.83
CA VAL A 203 -12.69 14.41 -30.49
C VAL A 203 -12.76 15.75 -31.22
N LEU A 204 -12.98 15.74 -32.53
CA LEU A 204 -13.09 16.98 -33.32
C LEU A 204 -14.33 17.81 -32.91
N ALA A 205 -15.45 17.16 -32.61
CA ALA A 205 -16.63 17.85 -32.09
C ALA A 205 -16.34 18.54 -30.75
N ARG A 206 -15.61 17.89 -29.84
CA ARG A 206 -15.15 18.49 -28.57
C ARG A 206 -14.18 19.64 -28.82
N VAL A 207 -13.21 19.51 -29.71
CA VAL A 207 -12.28 20.60 -30.06
C VAL A 207 -13.06 21.84 -30.52
N VAL A 208 -14.02 21.68 -31.44
CA VAL A 208 -14.81 22.81 -31.94
C VAL A 208 -15.67 23.44 -30.85
N LYS A 209 -16.31 22.61 -30.02
CA LYS A 209 -17.27 23.05 -28.99
C LYS A 209 -16.59 23.66 -27.75
N ASN A 210 -15.47 23.08 -27.31
CA ASN A 210 -14.92 23.32 -25.97
C ASN A 210 -13.71 24.26 -25.96
N THR A 211 -13.12 24.56 -27.11
CA THR A 211 -11.98 25.50 -27.22
C THR A 211 -12.48 26.93 -27.10
N ASP A 212 -12.04 27.61 -26.04
CA ASP A 212 -12.53 28.93 -25.61
C ASP A 212 -11.67 30.12 -26.06
N LEU A 213 -10.51 29.85 -26.65
CA LEU A 213 -9.63 30.87 -27.25
C LEU A 213 -9.87 31.00 -28.76
N PRO A 214 -9.48 32.10 -29.42
CA PRO A 214 -9.38 32.14 -30.88
C PRO A 214 -8.40 31.05 -31.34
N TRP A 215 -8.80 30.16 -32.25
CA TRP A 215 -8.01 29.00 -32.62
C TRP A 215 -7.94 28.76 -34.12
N HIS A 216 -6.79 28.26 -34.56
CA HIS A 216 -6.56 27.67 -35.88
C HIS A 216 -6.20 26.19 -35.70
N LEU A 217 -6.77 25.31 -36.51
CA LEU A 217 -6.49 23.87 -36.45
C LEU A 217 -5.67 23.43 -37.66
N VAL A 218 -4.50 22.85 -37.43
CA VAL A 218 -3.74 22.11 -38.44
C VAL A 218 -3.99 20.62 -38.21
N VAL A 219 -4.81 20.02 -39.08
CA VAL A 219 -5.05 18.57 -39.07
C VAL A 219 -4.13 17.90 -40.08
N ILE A 220 -3.39 16.89 -39.65
CA ILE A 220 -2.45 16.15 -40.51
C ILE A 220 -2.94 14.71 -40.66
N GLU A 221 -3.50 14.38 -41.82
CA GLU A 221 -3.92 13.01 -42.14
C GLU A 221 -2.71 12.22 -42.64
N ASP A 222 -2.28 11.23 -41.85
CA ASP A 222 -1.03 10.49 -42.05
C ASP A 222 -1.20 9.19 -42.84
N CYS A 223 -1.97 9.25 -43.94
CA CYS A 223 -2.19 8.08 -44.80
C CYS A 223 -2.73 6.87 -44.03
N SER A 224 -3.84 7.10 -43.31
CA SER A 224 -4.60 6.09 -42.57
C SER A 224 -4.89 4.88 -43.45
N SER A 225 -4.72 3.69 -42.87
CA SER A 225 -5.07 2.43 -43.52
C SER A 225 -6.58 2.17 -43.52
N ASP A 226 -7.28 2.78 -42.57
CA ASP A 226 -8.74 2.80 -42.53
C ASP A 226 -9.28 3.68 -43.69
N PRO A 227 -10.04 3.09 -44.64
CA PRO A 227 -10.51 3.81 -45.82
C PRO A 227 -11.56 4.88 -45.51
N GLU A 228 -12.17 4.89 -44.31
CA GLU A 228 -13.19 5.87 -43.93
C GLU A 228 -12.59 7.21 -43.48
N VAL A 229 -11.39 7.20 -42.91
CA VAL A 229 -10.79 8.37 -42.24
C VAL A 229 -10.55 9.53 -43.21
N ARG A 230 -9.81 9.30 -44.31
CA ARG A 230 -9.42 10.38 -45.22
C ARG A 230 -10.60 11.04 -45.94
N PRO A 231 -11.56 10.27 -46.53
CA PRO A 231 -12.74 10.87 -47.14
C PRO A 231 -13.56 11.68 -46.15
N TRP A 232 -13.87 11.09 -44.98
CA TRP A 232 -14.67 11.76 -43.96
C TRP A 232 -13.99 13.02 -43.44
N LEU A 233 -12.68 12.98 -43.15
CA LEU A 233 -11.96 14.13 -42.64
C LEU A 233 -11.90 15.26 -43.67
N THR A 234 -11.75 14.93 -44.96
CA THR A 234 -11.75 15.92 -46.03
C THR A 234 -13.11 16.62 -46.13
N GLU A 235 -14.20 15.86 -46.06
CA GLU A 235 -15.57 16.39 -46.07
C GLU A 235 -15.84 17.24 -44.83
N TRP A 236 -15.45 16.77 -43.64
CA TRP A 236 -15.60 17.50 -42.39
C TRP A 236 -14.85 18.84 -42.42
N VAL A 237 -13.58 18.86 -42.87
CA VAL A 237 -12.82 20.10 -43.00
C VAL A 237 -13.48 21.05 -44.00
N ALA A 238 -13.93 20.56 -45.15
CA ALA A 238 -14.62 21.39 -46.14
C ALA A 238 -15.91 22.03 -45.56
N ALA A 239 -16.68 21.27 -44.77
CA ALA A 239 -17.88 21.77 -44.11
C ALA A 239 -17.56 22.84 -43.04
N GLN A 240 -16.48 22.67 -42.27
CA GLN A 240 -16.03 23.67 -41.29
C GLN A 240 -15.51 24.95 -41.97
N GLU A 241 -14.69 24.82 -43.01
CA GLU A 241 -14.16 25.96 -43.77
C GLU A 241 -15.24 26.73 -44.52
N ALA A 242 -16.32 26.07 -44.95
CA ALA A 242 -17.48 26.75 -45.53
C ALA A 242 -18.19 27.66 -44.50
N GLN A 243 -18.17 27.30 -43.22
CA GLN A 243 -18.76 28.09 -42.14
C GLN A 243 -17.81 29.16 -41.60
N THR A 244 -16.51 28.87 -41.51
CA THR A 244 -15.50 29.80 -41.02
C THR A 244 -14.21 29.66 -41.84
N PRO A 245 -14.09 30.39 -42.96
CA PRO A 245 -12.94 30.28 -43.85
C PRO A 245 -11.60 30.61 -43.16
N GLY A 246 -10.57 29.80 -43.43
CA GLY A 246 -9.21 29.97 -42.92
C GLY A 246 -8.98 29.46 -41.48
N ARG A 247 -9.98 28.80 -40.89
CA ARG A 247 -9.95 28.27 -39.51
C ARG A 247 -9.22 26.94 -39.41
N ILE A 248 -9.19 26.15 -40.48
CA ILE A 248 -8.62 24.81 -40.52
C ILE A 248 -7.71 24.65 -41.73
N THR A 249 -6.53 24.07 -41.51
CA THR A 249 -5.60 23.64 -42.56
C THR A 249 -5.48 22.13 -42.53
N LEU A 250 -5.86 21.47 -43.63
CA LEU A 250 -5.72 20.04 -43.81
C LEU A 250 -4.43 19.73 -44.58
N LEU A 251 -3.55 18.92 -43.96
CA LEU A 251 -2.35 18.39 -44.59
C LEU A 251 -2.53 16.89 -44.83
N LEU A 252 -2.50 16.47 -46.09
CA LEU A 252 -2.53 15.05 -46.45
C LEU A 252 -1.10 14.54 -46.69
N ASN A 253 -0.74 13.41 -46.08
CA ASN A 253 0.49 12.69 -46.42
C ASN A 253 0.23 11.67 -47.53
N GLU A 254 1.14 11.58 -48.51
CA GLU A 254 1.05 10.58 -49.58
C GLU A 254 1.39 9.16 -49.12
N GLN A 255 2.14 9.04 -48.02
CA GLN A 255 2.55 7.79 -47.38
C GLN A 255 2.52 7.97 -45.86
N ASN A 256 2.34 6.89 -45.10
CA ASN A 256 2.43 6.94 -43.63
C ASN A 256 3.85 7.36 -43.21
N LYS A 257 4.00 8.60 -42.71
CA LYS A 257 5.26 9.17 -42.25
C LYS A 257 5.49 8.97 -40.75
N GLY A 258 4.47 8.53 -40.03
CA GLY A 258 4.48 8.36 -38.58
C GLY A 258 4.23 9.68 -37.84
N PHE A 259 3.95 9.53 -36.54
CA PHE A 259 3.60 10.63 -35.63
C PHE A 259 4.58 11.80 -35.71
N ILE A 260 5.87 11.54 -35.55
CA ILE A 260 6.92 12.58 -35.48
C ILE A 260 6.93 13.47 -36.73
N ALA A 261 6.99 12.85 -37.91
CA ALA A 261 7.08 13.60 -39.17
C ALA A 261 5.77 14.36 -39.48
N SER A 262 4.62 13.79 -39.11
CA SER A 262 3.31 14.45 -39.25
C SER A 262 3.19 15.66 -38.33
N VAL A 263 3.62 15.54 -37.08
CA VAL A 263 3.67 16.65 -36.11
C VAL A 263 4.64 17.74 -36.57
N ASN A 264 5.83 17.40 -37.06
CA ASN A 264 6.79 18.39 -37.58
C ASN A 264 6.23 19.21 -38.75
N ARG A 265 5.43 18.60 -39.64
CA ARG A 265 4.69 19.36 -40.67
C ARG A 265 3.70 20.35 -40.04
N GLY A 266 3.00 19.93 -38.98
CA GLY A 266 2.12 20.79 -38.20
C GLY A 266 2.85 21.95 -37.53
N PHE A 267 4.01 21.68 -36.91
CA PHE A 267 4.87 22.71 -36.31
C PHE A 267 5.35 23.73 -37.34
N ALA A 268 5.73 23.30 -38.55
CA ALA A 268 6.11 24.21 -39.61
C ALA A 268 4.97 25.20 -39.97
N GLU A 269 3.71 24.75 -40.01
CA GLU A 269 2.56 25.64 -40.22
C GLU A 269 2.30 26.54 -39.01
N ALA A 270 2.44 26.01 -37.79
CA ALA A 270 2.28 26.80 -36.57
C ALA A 270 3.31 27.93 -36.47
N ILE A 271 4.58 27.65 -36.80
CA ILE A 271 5.68 28.63 -36.81
C ILE A 271 5.39 29.78 -37.79
N LYS A 272 4.83 29.49 -38.97
CA LYS A 272 4.43 30.53 -39.94
C LYS A 272 3.37 31.47 -39.37
N ARG A 273 2.43 30.95 -38.57
CA ARG A 273 1.38 31.75 -37.91
C ARG A 273 1.89 32.52 -36.70
N GLY A 274 2.88 31.97 -36.00
CA GLY A 274 3.50 32.62 -34.84
C GLY A 274 2.68 32.56 -33.55
N ASN A 275 1.63 31.72 -33.51
CA ASN A 275 0.81 31.48 -32.32
C ASN A 275 1.40 30.36 -31.45
N HIS A 276 1.12 30.37 -30.15
CA HIS A 276 1.39 29.22 -29.27
C HIS A 276 0.69 27.95 -29.76
N VAL A 277 1.29 26.80 -29.49
CA VAL A 277 0.83 25.52 -30.03
C VAL A 277 0.14 24.69 -28.97
N LEU A 278 -0.98 24.06 -29.32
CA LEU A 278 -1.61 23.00 -28.56
C LEU A 278 -1.48 21.70 -29.38
N LEU A 279 -0.51 20.86 -29.04
CA LEU A 279 -0.37 19.53 -29.61
C LEU A 279 -1.45 18.64 -29.00
N LEU A 280 -2.25 17.97 -29.84
CA LEU A 280 -3.39 17.16 -29.40
C LEU A 280 -3.49 15.89 -30.25
N ASN A 281 -3.55 14.72 -29.62
CA ASN A 281 -3.81 13.48 -30.33
C ASN A 281 -5.28 13.35 -30.76
N SER A 282 -5.53 12.54 -31.79
CA SER A 282 -6.87 12.27 -32.34
C SER A 282 -7.79 11.43 -31.44
N ASP A 283 -7.35 11.09 -30.23
CA ASP A 283 -8.03 10.27 -29.23
C ASP A 283 -8.06 10.94 -27.83
N ALA A 284 -7.76 12.25 -27.77
CA ALA A 284 -7.78 13.06 -26.57
C ALA A 284 -9.08 13.89 -26.47
N PHE A 285 -9.88 13.61 -25.45
CA PHE A 285 -11.21 14.19 -25.24
C PHE A 285 -11.13 15.43 -24.34
N VAL A 286 -10.93 16.58 -24.97
CA VAL A 286 -10.77 17.86 -24.25
C VAL A 286 -12.06 18.34 -23.58
N PRO A 287 -12.03 18.76 -22.30
CA PRO A 287 -13.20 19.30 -21.60
C PRO A 287 -13.42 20.79 -21.94
N ALA A 288 -14.50 21.38 -21.43
CA ALA A 288 -14.81 22.80 -21.63
C ALA A 288 -13.67 23.72 -21.15
N LYS A 289 -13.38 24.80 -21.90
CA LYS A 289 -12.37 25.82 -21.53
C LYS A 289 -10.97 25.26 -21.27
N TRP A 290 -10.58 24.22 -21.99
CA TRP A 290 -9.27 23.57 -21.80
C TRP A 290 -8.12 24.44 -22.32
N ALA A 291 -8.32 25.20 -23.40
CA ALA A 291 -7.26 25.89 -24.10
C ALA A 291 -6.71 27.09 -23.32
N SER A 292 -7.59 27.91 -22.73
CA SER A 292 -7.17 29.00 -21.84
C SER A 292 -6.40 28.48 -20.62
N ARG A 293 -6.86 27.37 -20.02
CA ARG A 293 -6.19 26.72 -18.89
C ARG A 293 -4.80 26.21 -19.25
N MET A 294 -4.65 25.54 -20.39
CA MET A 294 -3.36 25.06 -20.90
C MET A 294 -2.38 26.18 -21.19
N LEU A 295 -2.87 27.29 -21.75
CA LEU A 295 -2.03 28.38 -22.20
C LEU A 295 -1.63 29.35 -21.08
N ARG A 296 -2.45 29.45 -20.03
CA ARG A 296 -2.25 30.39 -18.94
C ARG A 296 -0.83 30.37 -18.34
N PRO A 297 -0.22 29.22 -17.96
CA PRO A 297 1.12 29.24 -17.39
C PRO A 297 2.20 29.78 -18.35
N ILE A 298 2.03 29.58 -19.67
CA ILE A 298 2.95 30.10 -20.69
C ILE A 298 2.85 31.62 -20.80
N LEU A 299 1.64 32.18 -20.66
CA LEU A 299 1.43 33.63 -20.73
C LEU A 299 1.82 34.36 -19.45
N MET A 300 1.72 33.69 -18.30
CA MET A 300 2.12 34.25 -17.01
C MET A 300 3.64 34.21 -16.79
N HIS A 301 4.35 33.33 -17.49
CA HIS A 301 5.77 33.08 -17.26
C HIS A 301 6.51 32.80 -18.58
N GLU A 302 7.42 33.70 -18.96
CA GLU A 302 8.16 33.65 -20.23
C GLU A 302 9.06 32.41 -20.37
N ASP A 303 9.48 31.80 -19.25
CA ASP A 303 10.39 30.66 -19.22
C ASP A 303 9.67 29.29 -19.26
N ILE A 304 8.34 29.27 -19.40
CA ILE A 304 7.59 28.02 -19.55
C ILE A 304 7.58 27.60 -21.03
N ALA A 305 8.18 26.46 -21.28
CA ALA A 305 8.27 25.84 -22.60
C ALA A 305 7.07 24.94 -22.90
N THR A 306 6.65 24.13 -21.93
CA THR A 306 5.50 23.24 -22.09
C THR A 306 4.62 23.13 -20.85
N VAL A 307 3.35 22.82 -21.08
CA VAL A 307 2.36 22.51 -20.04
C VAL A 307 1.64 21.22 -20.46
N THR A 308 1.48 20.28 -19.53
CA THR A 308 0.79 19.00 -19.74
C THR A 308 -0.30 18.81 -18.68
N PRO A 309 -1.55 18.45 -19.05
CA PRO A 309 -2.63 18.25 -18.11
C PRO A 309 -2.56 16.86 -17.44
N MET A 310 -3.35 16.68 -16.38
CA MET A 310 -3.61 15.36 -15.82
C MET A 310 -4.43 14.51 -16.82
N SER A 311 -4.28 13.19 -16.79
CA SER A 311 -5.03 12.27 -17.66
C SER A 311 -5.16 10.89 -17.04
N ASN A 312 -5.96 10.00 -17.65
CA ASN A 312 -6.03 8.58 -17.31
C ASN A 312 -4.90 7.74 -17.94
N ASP A 313 -4.16 8.32 -18.90
CA ASP A 313 -3.06 7.65 -19.61
C ASP A 313 -2.00 8.67 -20.08
N ALA A 314 -1.21 9.18 -19.12
CA ALA A 314 -0.18 10.20 -19.38
C ALA A 314 1.05 10.07 -18.46
N GLU A 315 1.56 8.85 -18.28
CA GLU A 315 2.81 8.58 -17.54
C GLU A 315 2.79 9.19 -16.12
N ILE A 316 3.72 10.11 -15.81
CA ILE A 316 3.83 10.78 -14.50
C ILE A 316 2.60 11.65 -14.15
N PHE A 317 1.69 11.89 -15.11
CA PHE A 317 0.45 12.64 -14.95
C PHE A 317 -0.80 11.74 -14.83
N SER A 318 -0.64 10.41 -14.85
CA SER A 318 -1.76 9.45 -14.82
C SER A 318 -2.54 9.42 -13.50
N VAL A 319 -3.86 9.51 -13.57
CA VAL A 319 -4.81 9.36 -12.46
C VAL A 319 -5.63 8.09 -12.69
N PRO A 320 -5.92 7.27 -11.66
CA PRO A 320 -5.62 7.48 -10.24
C PRO A 320 -4.19 7.14 -9.82
N ALA A 321 -3.53 6.17 -10.46
CA ALA A 321 -2.18 5.76 -10.11
C ALA A 321 -1.15 6.33 -11.10
N ILE A 322 -0.05 6.86 -10.56
CA ILE A 322 1.04 7.43 -11.36
C ILE A 322 1.67 6.34 -12.24
N CYS A 323 1.95 6.67 -13.51
CA CYS A 323 2.50 5.75 -14.51
C CYS A 323 1.65 4.49 -14.78
N GLU A 324 0.38 4.47 -14.38
CA GLU A 324 -0.54 3.37 -14.66
C GLU A 324 -1.70 3.85 -15.52
N ARG A 325 -1.88 3.22 -16.68
CA ARG A 325 -3.01 3.48 -17.57
C ARG A 325 -4.30 2.96 -16.95
N THR A 326 -5.32 3.81 -16.94
CA THR A 326 -6.67 3.44 -16.50
C THR A 326 -7.67 3.65 -17.61
N VAL A 327 -8.50 2.64 -17.85
CA VAL A 327 -9.66 2.79 -18.74
C VAL A 327 -10.78 3.43 -17.94
N ILE A 328 -11.35 4.51 -18.48
CA ILE A 328 -12.44 5.25 -17.86
C ILE A 328 -13.66 5.25 -18.79
N GLU A 329 -14.84 5.30 -18.19
CA GLU A 329 -16.12 5.32 -18.90
C GLU A 329 -16.47 6.73 -19.40
N PRO A 330 -17.30 6.87 -20.45
CA PRO A 330 -17.74 8.17 -20.93
C PRO A 330 -18.35 9.04 -19.82
N GLY A 331 -17.85 10.27 -19.71
CA GLY A 331 -18.29 11.26 -18.71
C GLY A 331 -17.47 11.26 -17.42
N GLN A 332 -16.70 10.20 -17.12
CA GLN A 332 -15.81 10.17 -15.95
C GLN A 332 -14.66 11.17 -16.08
N GLY A 333 -14.12 11.36 -17.29
CA GLY A 333 -13.13 12.40 -17.59
C GLY A 333 -13.65 13.80 -17.31
N ASP A 334 -14.89 14.08 -17.69
CA ASP A 334 -15.54 15.37 -17.44
C ASP A 334 -15.82 15.58 -15.93
N ALA A 335 -16.15 14.52 -15.19
CA ALA A 335 -16.34 14.58 -13.73
C ALA A 335 -15.02 14.89 -12.99
N MET A 336 -13.92 14.27 -13.41
CA MET A 336 -12.58 14.63 -12.90
C MET A 336 -12.22 16.07 -13.26
N ASP A 337 -12.48 16.52 -14.49
CA ASP A 337 -12.20 17.91 -14.86
C ASP A 337 -13.03 18.92 -14.07
N ALA A 338 -14.29 18.60 -13.75
CA ALA A 338 -15.12 19.44 -12.89
C ALA A 338 -14.50 19.65 -11.50
N MET A 339 -13.83 18.62 -10.94
CA MET A 339 -13.00 18.76 -9.74
C MET A 339 -11.75 19.61 -10.01
N ALA A 340 -11.04 19.34 -11.10
CA ALA A 340 -9.83 20.08 -11.48
C ALA A 340 -10.07 21.60 -11.60
N GLN A 341 -11.24 22.00 -12.10
CA GLN A 341 -11.66 23.41 -12.22
C GLN A 341 -11.78 24.14 -10.87
N THR A 342 -11.89 23.41 -9.76
CA THR A 342 -11.96 23.99 -8.41
C THR A 342 -10.60 24.31 -7.82
N PHE A 343 -9.52 23.85 -8.46
CA PHE A 343 -8.17 24.04 -7.97
C PHE A 343 -7.71 25.48 -8.22
N ASN A 344 -6.90 25.98 -7.29
CA ASN A 344 -6.20 27.24 -7.46
C ASN A 344 -5.20 27.13 -8.63
N PRO A 345 -5.35 27.91 -9.71
CA PRO A 345 -4.53 27.78 -10.92
C PRO A 345 -3.07 28.20 -10.75
N GLU A 346 -2.71 28.84 -9.64
CA GLU A 346 -1.33 29.19 -9.27
C GLU A 346 -0.69 28.17 -8.31
N ALA A 347 -1.49 27.32 -7.69
CA ALA A 347 -0.99 26.35 -6.72
C ALA A 347 -0.42 25.12 -7.43
N THR A 348 0.66 24.57 -6.89
CA THR A 348 1.19 23.23 -7.25
C THR A 348 1.59 23.05 -8.72
N LEU A 349 1.82 24.14 -9.47
CA LEU A 349 2.46 24.10 -10.79
C LEU A 349 3.89 23.55 -10.64
N SER A 350 4.02 22.26 -10.88
CA SER A 350 5.23 21.50 -10.58
C SER A 350 6.10 21.39 -11.82
N VAL A 351 7.39 21.73 -11.68
CA VAL A 351 8.37 21.52 -12.75
C VAL A 351 8.57 20.03 -12.96
N THR A 352 8.37 19.56 -14.19
CA THR A 352 8.48 18.15 -14.57
C THR A 352 9.74 17.90 -15.42
N PRO A 353 10.25 16.65 -15.43
CA PRO A 353 11.41 16.30 -16.26
C PRO A 353 11.09 16.32 -17.77
N THR A 354 9.81 16.21 -18.15
CA THR A 354 9.32 16.26 -19.53
C THR A 354 7.82 16.63 -19.57
N GLY A 355 7.34 17.09 -20.72
CA GLY A 355 5.91 17.04 -21.07
C GLY A 355 5.55 15.72 -21.75
N VAL A 356 4.24 15.45 -21.92
CA VAL A 356 3.72 14.25 -22.61
C VAL A 356 2.92 14.68 -23.85
N GLY A 357 3.24 14.12 -25.01
CA GLY A 357 2.78 14.58 -26.32
C GLY A 357 1.32 14.31 -26.68
N PHE A 358 0.53 13.63 -25.84
CA PHE A 358 -0.89 13.35 -26.13
C PHE A 358 -1.75 14.62 -26.10
N CYS A 359 -1.42 15.54 -25.19
CA CYS A 359 -2.02 16.85 -25.03
C CYS A 359 -0.98 17.76 -24.36
N MET A 360 -0.39 18.69 -25.13
CA MET A 360 0.71 19.51 -24.64
C MET A 360 0.63 20.92 -25.23
N ALA A 361 0.64 21.94 -24.37
CA ALA A 361 0.85 23.31 -24.81
C ALA A 361 2.35 23.55 -25.00
N MET A 362 2.71 24.27 -26.06
CA MET A 362 4.09 24.59 -26.38
C MET A 362 4.22 26.07 -26.65
N ASN A 363 5.21 26.68 -26.01
CA ASN A 363 5.54 28.08 -26.22
C ASN A 363 6.19 28.27 -27.59
N ILE A 364 5.63 29.18 -28.41
CA ILE A 364 6.04 29.40 -29.79
C ILE A 364 7.49 29.88 -29.91
N ASP A 365 8.01 30.60 -28.91
CA ASP A 365 9.37 31.11 -28.95
C ASP A 365 10.41 30.03 -28.70
N PHE A 366 10.07 29.01 -27.91
CA PHE A 366 10.90 27.82 -27.77
C PHE A 366 10.76 26.90 -28.99
N LEU A 367 9.55 26.76 -29.54
CA LEU A 367 9.34 26.01 -30.78
C LEU A 367 10.10 26.63 -31.96
N LYS A 368 10.20 27.96 -32.08
CA LYS A 368 11.05 28.58 -33.13
C LYS A 368 12.55 28.25 -32.98
N LYS A 369 13.03 28.01 -31.75
CA LYS A 369 14.43 27.67 -31.47
C LYS A 369 14.71 26.19 -31.73
N GLU A 370 13.77 25.32 -31.36
CA GLU A 370 13.80 23.88 -31.62
C GLU A 370 12.54 23.49 -32.43
N PRO A 371 12.56 23.66 -33.77
CA PRO A 371 11.35 23.63 -34.61
C PRO A 371 10.78 22.24 -34.87
N GLU A 372 11.53 21.20 -34.56
CA GLU A 372 11.21 19.83 -34.93
C GLU A 372 11.48 18.85 -33.80
N PHE A 373 10.63 17.84 -33.69
CA PHE A 373 10.96 16.60 -33.02
C PHE A 373 11.99 15.81 -33.83
N ASP A 374 12.89 15.12 -33.12
CA ASP A 374 13.98 14.36 -33.74
C ASP A 374 13.43 13.09 -34.43
N THR A 375 13.51 13.07 -35.77
CA THR A 375 13.01 11.95 -36.59
C THR A 375 13.77 10.64 -36.39
N SER A 376 14.92 10.64 -35.70
CA SER A 376 15.67 9.41 -35.37
C SER A 376 14.95 8.49 -34.38
N PHE A 377 13.94 9.00 -33.66
CA PHE A 377 13.03 8.20 -32.83
C PHE A 377 12.00 7.39 -33.67
N GLY A 378 11.97 7.57 -34.98
CA GLY A 378 11.17 6.77 -35.90
C GLY A 378 9.68 7.06 -35.79
N ARG A 379 8.91 6.11 -35.22
CA ARG A 379 7.43 6.18 -35.17
C ARG A 379 6.89 6.76 -33.85
N GLY A 380 7.75 7.27 -32.97
CA GLY A 380 7.38 7.89 -31.68
C GLY A 380 8.12 7.28 -30.49
N TYR A 381 7.70 7.66 -29.29
CA TYR A 381 8.29 7.31 -27.99
C TYR A 381 9.69 7.92 -27.79
N GLY A 382 9.77 9.03 -27.06
CA GLY A 382 11.01 9.69 -26.65
C GLY A 382 11.33 10.99 -27.39
N GLU A 383 10.61 11.29 -28.47
CA GLU A 383 10.75 12.54 -29.23
C GLU A 383 10.43 13.78 -28.39
N GLU A 384 9.38 13.70 -27.59
CA GLU A 384 8.91 14.76 -26.71
C GLU A 384 9.89 14.93 -25.54
N VAL A 385 10.46 13.83 -25.04
CA VAL A 385 11.52 13.84 -24.03
C VAL A 385 12.77 14.52 -24.57
N ASP A 386 13.21 14.13 -25.77
CA ASP A 386 14.38 14.74 -26.41
C ASP A 386 14.19 16.23 -26.66
N TRP A 387 13.02 16.64 -27.15
CA TRP A 387 12.68 18.04 -27.36
C TRP A 387 12.64 18.83 -26.05
N CYS A 388 11.98 18.29 -25.02
CA CYS A 388 11.94 18.92 -23.69
C CYS A 388 13.35 19.10 -23.13
N GLN A 389 14.20 18.08 -23.21
CA GLN A 389 15.57 18.15 -22.70
C GLN A 389 16.45 19.13 -23.48
N LYS A 390 16.27 19.28 -24.80
CA LYS A 390 16.93 20.33 -25.60
C LYS A 390 16.50 21.72 -25.16
N VAL A 391 15.19 21.94 -25.05
CA VAL A 391 14.62 23.23 -24.68
C VAL A 391 14.93 23.62 -23.23
N ARG A 392 15.03 22.65 -22.33
CA ARG A 392 15.48 22.87 -20.95
C ARG A 392 16.89 23.44 -20.87
N ARG A 393 17.79 23.03 -21.77
CA ARG A 393 19.14 23.62 -21.88
C ARG A 393 19.11 25.07 -22.36
N LEU A 394 18.02 25.51 -23.01
CA LEU A 394 17.77 26.89 -23.41
C LEU A 394 17.05 27.71 -22.32
N GLY A 395 16.88 27.16 -21.11
CA GLY A 395 16.21 27.80 -19.98
C GLY A 395 14.70 27.54 -19.91
N GLY A 396 14.13 26.72 -20.80
CA GLY A 396 12.71 26.38 -20.76
C GLY A 396 12.37 25.42 -19.61
N ARG A 397 11.21 25.63 -18.99
CA ARG A 397 10.64 24.71 -17.98
C ARG A 397 9.41 24.00 -18.51
N HIS A 398 9.17 22.80 -18.02
CA HIS A 398 8.00 21.98 -18.32
C HIS A 398 7.14 21.88 -17.07
N LEU A 399 5.83 22.07 -17.19
CA LEU A 399 4.91 22.08 -16.05
C LEU A 399 3.82 21.02 -16.18
N GLY A 400 3.48 20.40 -15.05
CA GLY A 400 2.22 19.69 -14.87
C GLY A 400 1.11 20.67 -14.50
N LEU A 401 -0.08 20.48 -15.08
CA LEU A 401 -1.26 21.30 -14.81
C LEU A 401 -2.32 20.50 -14.03
N PRO A 402 -2.37 20.62 -12.69
CA PRO A 402 -3.41 20.03 -11.85
C PRO A 402 -4.84 20.41 -12.26
N GLY A 403 -5.03 21.68 -12.65
CA GLY A 403 -6.34 22.29 -12.87
C GLY A 403 -7.03 21.93 -14.20
N LEU A 404 -6.57 20.88 -14.88
CA LEU A 404 -7.16 20.38 -16.11
C LEU A 404 -6.97 18.86 -16.19
N PHE A 405 -8.07 18.15 -16.48
CA PHE A 405 -8.04 16.74 -16.79
C PHE A 405 -8.47 16.52 -18.25
N VAL A 406 -7.66 15.80 -19.04
CA VAL A 406 -8.00 15.43 -20.42
C VAL A 406 -8.01 13.91 -20.53
N GLU A 407 -9.15 13.35 -20.93
CA GLU A 407 -9.30 11.92 -21.15
C GLU A 407 -8.55 11.47 -22.42
N HIS A 408 -7.84 10.34 -22.35
CA HIS A 408 -7.05 9.76 -23.45
C HIS A 408 -7.48 8.30 -23.67
N ARG A 409 -8.10 7.99 -24.82
CA ARG A 409 -8.74 6.68 -25.06
C ARG A 409 -7.92 5.71 -25.92
N GLY A 410 -7.17 6.16 -26.92
CA GLY A 410 -6.64 5.33 -28.00
C GLY A 410 -5.31 4.61 -27.74
N GLY A 411 -4.99 4.36 -26.46
CA GLY A 411 -3.81 3.57 -26.04
C GLY A 411 -3.84 2.07 -26.40
N GLU A 412 -4.86 1.53 -27.08
CA GLU A 412 -4.96 0.08 -27.40
C GLU A 412 -3.74 -0.50 -28.13
N SER A 413 -2.86 0.33 -28.66
CA SER A 413 -1.65 -0.12 -29.35
C SER A 413 -0.51 -0.60 -28.44
N PHE A 414 -0.60 -0.58 -27.09
CA PHE A 414 0.51 -0.95 -26.18
C PHE A 414 0.99 -2.41 -26.22
N GLY A 415 0.28 -3.32 -26.91
CA GLY A 415 0.55 -4.76 -26.85
C GLY A 415 1.41 -5.38 -27.97
N SER A 416 1.80 -4.66 -29.02
CA SER A 416 2.57 -5.28 -30.11
C SER A 416 4.06 -5.41 -29.74
N GLU A 417 4.65 -6.59 -30.00
CA GLU A 417 6.06 -6.88 -29.73
C GLU A 417 7.01 -5.86 -30.43
N GLU A 418 6.59 -5.34 -31.58
CA GLU A 418 7.31 -4.30 -32.33
C GLU A 418 7.33 -2.95 -31.62
N LYS A 419 6.20 -2.54 -31.00
CA LYS A 419 6.13 -1.30 -30.22
C LYS A 419 7.00 -1.40 -28.96
N LEU A 420 6.94 -2.51 -28.23
CA LEU A 420 7.79 -2.72 -27.04
C LEU A 420 9.29 -2.66 -27.39
N LYS A 421 9.69 -3.24 -28.53
CA LYS A 421 11.06 -3.13 -29.05
C LYS A 421 11.44 -1.69 -29.38
N LEU A 422 10.53 -0.91 -29.98
CA LEU A 422 10.76 0.49 -30.30
C LEU A 422 10.90 1.34 -29.04
N VAL A 423 9.99 1.21 -28.07
CA VAL A 423 10.05 1.89 -26.76
C VAL A 423 11.37 1.60 -26.07
N LYS A 424 11.77 0.33 -25.99
CA LYS A 424 13.06 -0.06 -25.38
C LYS A 424 14.25 0.60 -26.08
N LYS A 425 14.32 0.52 -27.41
CA LYS A 425 15.40 1.12 -28.21
C LYS A 425 15.48 2.63 -28.02
N ASN A 426 14.34 3.29 -27.97
CA ASN A 426 14.28 4.74 -27.83
C ASN A 426 14.60 5.20 -26.41
N ASN A 427 14.16 4.46 -25.38
CA ASN A 427 14.58 4.67 -24.00
C ASN A 427 16.10 4.54 -23.84
N GLU A 428 16.73 3.52 -24.45
CA GLU A 428 18.21 3.40 -24.48
C GLU A 428 18.89 4.60 -25.14
N THR A 429 18.23 5.24 -26.11
CA THR A 429 18.72 6.47 -26.74
C THR A 429 18.57 7.68 -25.83
N ILE A 430 17.46 7.81 -25.11
CA ILE A 430 17.25 8.85 -24.10
C ILE A 430 18.27 8.71 -22.96
N SER A 431 18.40 7.54 -22.33
CA SER A 431 19.37 7.32 -21.24
C SER A 431 20.81 7.62 -21.68
N ARG A 432 21.15 7.34 -22.95
CA ARG A 432 22.48 7.68 -23.50
C ARG A 432 22.66 9.18 -23.75
N ARG A 433 21.65 9.89 -24.27
CA ARG A 433 21.71 11.33 -24.57
C ARG A 433 21.58 12.21 -23.33
N TYR A 434 20.82 11.73 -22.34
CA TYR A 434 20.44 12.44 -21.12
C TYR A 434 20.64 11.54 -19.88
N PRO A 435 21.89 11.21 -19.50
CA PRO A 435 22.16 10.31 -18.36
C PRO A 435 21.45 10.62 -17.03
N PRO A 436 21.17 11.89 -16.64
CA PRO A 436 20.45 12.19 -15.40
C PRO A 436 18.95 11.91 -15.48
N TYR A 437 18.37 11.84 -16.67
CA TYR A 437 16.92 11.88 -16.90
C TYR A 437 16.18 10.78 -16.15
N ASP A 438 16.68 9.54 -16.21
CA ASP A 438 16.05 8.41 -15.52
C ASP A 438 15.96 8.66 -14.01
N MET A 439 17.00 9.23 -13.40
CA MET A 439 17.00 9.59 -11.98
C MET A 439 16.03 10.73 -11.67
N GLU A 440 15.91 11.72 -12.56
CA GLU A 440 14.95 12.82 -12.41
C GLU A 440 13.51 12.31 -12.43
N VAL A 441 13.19 11.41 -13.36
CA VAL A 441 11.87 10.75 -13.44
C VAL A 441 11.59 9.95 -12.18
N GLN A 442 12.53 9.10 -11.73
CA GLN A 442 12.34 8.32 -10.50
C GLN A 442 12.22 9.21 -9.25
N THR A 443 12.93 10.35 -9.22
CA THR A 443 12.80 11.33 -8.14
C THR A 443 11.43 12.00 -8.16
N PHE A 444 10.92 12.34 -9.34
CA PHE A 444 9.58 12.91 -9.50
C PHE A 444 8.50 11.92 -9.08
N ILE A 445 8.60 10.65 -9.50
CA ILE A 445 7.66 9.59 -9.12
C ILE A 445 7.67 9.38 -7.60
N ALA A 446 8.85 9.31 -6.99
CA ALA A 446 8.98 9.09 -5.55
C ALA A 446 8.50 10.28 -4.70
N ALA A 447 8.59 11.50 -5.22
CA ALA A 447 8.12 12.70 -4.54
C ALA A 447 6.64 12.99 -4.79
N ASP A 448 6.09 12.53 -5.92
CA ASP A 448 4.77 12.84 -6.48
C ASP A 448 4.26 14.24 -6.09
N PRO A 449 4.87 15.33 -6.62
CA PRO A 449 4.46 16.69 -6.25
C PRO A 449 3.02 17.02 -6.68
N LEU A 450 2.40 16.16 -7.50
CA LEU A 450 1.01 16.27 -7.95
C LEU A 450 0.06 15.37 -7.13
N VAL A 451 0.53 14.75 -6.04
CA VAL A 451 -0.23 13.80 -5.21
C VAL A 451 -1.57 14.37 -4.75
N THR A 452 -1.61 15.66 -4.39
CA THR A 452 -2.84 16.31 -3.93
C THR A 452 -3.92 16.32 -5.01
N ALA A 453 -3.54 16.70 -6.22
CA ALA A 453 -4.43 16.69 -7.37
C ALA A 453 -4.84 15.26 -7.70
N ARG A 454 -3.89 14.33 -7.66
CA ARG A 454 -4.13 12.91 -7.93
C ARG A 454 -5.14 12.30 -6.96
N VAL A 455 -5.02 12.55 -5.66
CA VAL A 455 -5.98 12.13 -4.63
C VAL A 455 -7.36 12.74 -4.92
N ALA A 456 -7.44 14.06 -5.11
CA ALA A 456 -8.72 14.75 -5.34
C ALA A 456 -9.44 14.27 -6.61
N LEU A 457 -8.71 14.12 -7.71
CA LEU A 457 -9.24 13.60 -8.97
C LEU A 457 -9.62 12.12 -8.86
N SER A 458 -8.90 11.33 -8.06
CA SER A 458 -9.26 9.93 -7.82
C SER A 458 -10.58 9.80 -7.03
N ILE A 459 -10.83 10.70 -6.07
CA ILE A 459 -12.13 10.77 -5.38
C ILE A 459 -13.23 11.16 -6.37
N ALA A 460 -13.00 12.16 -7.22
CA ALA A 460 -13.99 12.58 -8.23
C ALA A 460 -14.30 11.46 -9.23
N TRP A 461 -13.28 10.73 -9.67
CA TRP A 461 -13.44 9.54 -10.51
C TRP A 461 -14.24 8.45 -9.81
N ALA A 462 -13.90 8.09 -8.57
CA ALA A 462 -14.65 7.11 -7.79
C ALA A 462 -16.14 7.51 -7.67
N MET A 463 -16.42 8.79 -7.36
CA MET A 463 -17.80 9.30 -7.27
C MET A 463 -18.56 9.29 -8.59
N SER A 464 -17.88 9.18 -9.72
CA SER A 464 -18.50 9.13 -11.06
C SER A 464 -18.86 7.71 -11.52
N ARG A 465 -18.49 6.67 -10.77
CA ARG A 465 -18.77 5.27 -11.14
C ARG A 465 -20.24 4.90 -10.91
N PRO A 466 -20.89 4.17 -11.85
CA PRO A 466 -22.27 3.70 -11.68
C PRO A 466 -22.43 2.78 -10.47
N GLY A 467 -23.55 2.89 -9.74
CA GLY A 467 -23.88 1.98 -8.62
C GLY A 467 -23.25 2.33 -7.27
N GLU A 468 -22.30 3.27 -7.22
CA GLU A 468 -21.66 3.72 -5.97
C GLU A 468 -22.37 4.89 -5.31
N ALA A 469 -23.15 5.63 -6.11
CA ALA A 469 -24.16 6.58 -5.64
C ALA A 469 -25.52 5.90 -5.37
N GLY A 470 -25.53 4.61 -5.03
CA GLY A 470 -26.72 3.99 -4.46
C GLY A 470 -27.03 4.67 -3.13
N GLU A 471 -28.07 5.50 -3.10
CA GLU A 471 -28.59 6.22 -1.94
C GLU A 471 -28.92 5.33 -0.73
N GLU A 472 -28.65 4.03 -0.74
CA GLU A 472 -28.95 3.16 0.41
C GLU A 472 -27.71 2.90 1.29
N THR A 473 -26.52 2.67 0.72
CA THR A 473 -25.36 2.16 1.51
C THR A 473 -24.23 3.16 1.77
N GLY A 474 -24.10 4.23 0.98
CA GLY A 474 -23.05 5.25 1.13
C GLY A 474 -21.64 4.80 0.72
N PHE A 475 -20.76 5.76 0.45
CA PHE A 475 -19.37 5.52 0.04
C PHE A 475 -18.49 5.22 1.25
N PRO A 476 -17.70 4.12 1.24
CA PRO A 476 -16.95 3.68 2.40
C PRO A 476 -15.72 4.56 2.69
N ILE A 477 -15.65 5.07 3.92
CA ILE A 477 -14.51 5.82 4.47
C ILE A 477 -14.04 5.08 5.73
N TYR A 478 -12.89 4.43 5.65
CA TYR A 478 -12.34 3.64 6.74
C TYR A 478 -11.36 4.47 7.58
N ILE A 479 -11.43 4.34 8.89
CA ILE A 479 -10.46 4.90 9.83
C ILE A 479 -9.57 3.78 10.34
N ALA A 480 -8.29 3.85 10.03
CA ALA A 480 -7.31 2.82 10.35
C ALA A 480 -6.03 3.44 10.91
N HIS A 481 -5.08 2.61 11.33
CA HIS A 481 -3.76 3.04 11.75
C HIS A 481 -2.69 2.57 10.75
N ALA A 482 -1.48 3.11 10.85
CA ALA A 482 -0.36 2.77 9.97
C ALA A 482 0.56 1.63 10.52
N LEU A 483 0.13 0.89 11.55
CA LEU A 483 1.00 -0.08 12.25
C LEU A 483 0.91 -1.53 11.72
N GLY A 484 0.03 -1.80 10.75
CA GLY A 484 -0.19 -3.15 10.20
C GLY A 484 -0.89 -4.12 11.17
N GLY A 485 -0.73 -5.42 10.96
CA GLY A 485 -1.30 -6.46 11.83
C GLY A 485 -2.72 -6.92 11.44
N GLY A 486 -3.42 -7.58 12.37
CA GLY A 486 -4.69 -8.26 12.08
C GLY A 486 -5.84 -7.33 11.64
N ALA A 487 -5.93 -6.13 12.21
CA ALA A 487 -6.92 -5.13 11.80
C ALA A 487 -6.70 -4.66 10.36
N GLU A 488 -5.44 -4.47 9.97
CA GLU A 488 -5.07 -4.10 8.60
C GLU A 488 -5.38 -5.22 7.60
N MET A 489 -5.06 -6.47 7.94
CA MET A 489 -5.38 -7.63 7.10
C MET A 489 -6.89 -7.79 6.90
N TYR A 490 -7.68 -7.54 7.93
CA TYR A 490 -9.14 -7.52 7.82
C TYR A 490 -9.63 -6.42 6.88
N LEU A 491 -9.12 -5.19 7.05
CA LEU A 491 -9.50 -4.06 6.24
C LEU A 491 -9.16 -4.28 4.76
N ASP A 492 -7.94 -4.71 4.47
CA ASP A 492 -7.49 -5.03 3.11
C ASP A 492 -8.35 -6.13 2.47
N ARG A 493 -8.72 -7.17 3.23
CA ARG A 493 -9.64 -8.21 2.75
C ARG A 493 -11.04 -7.66 2.45
N ARG A 494 -11.59 -6.82 3.33
CA ARG A 494 -12.93 -6.22 3.15
C ARG A 494 -12.96 -5.32 1.92
N ILE A 495 -11.95 -4.48 1.74
CA ILE A 495 -11.82 -3.60 0.56
C ILE A 495 -11.64 -4.44 -0.72
N LYS A 496 -10.76 -5.46 -0.70
CA LYS A 496 -10.58 -6.36 -1.86
C LYS A 496 -11.86 -7.09 -2.24
N ALA A 497 -12.65 -7.54 -1.26
CA ALA A 497 -13.94 -8.17 -1.51
C ALA A 497 -14.94 -7.18 -2.11
N ASP A 498 -15.07 -5.97 -1.55
CA ASP A 498 -15.95 -4.93 -2.11
C ASP A 498 -15.53 -4.50 -3.53
N LEU A 499 -14.23 -4.39 -3.79
CA LEU A 499 -13.70 -4.12 -5.13
C LEU A 499 -14.01 -5.25 -6.11
N LYS A 500 -13.79 -6.50 -5.71
CA LYS A 500 -14.01 -7.66 -6.56
C LYS A 500 -15.50 -7.88 -6.86
N ASP A 501 -16.33 -7.81 -5.83
CA ASP A 501 -17.73 -8.23 -5.90
C ASP A 501 -18.65 -7.09 -6.37
N LYS A 502 -18.29 -5.83 -6.07
CA LYS A 502 -19.11 -4.65 -6.35
C LYS A 502 -18.41 -3.58 -7.19
N GLY A 503 -17.11 -3.74 -7.47
CA GLY A 503 -16.33 -2.73 -8.19
C GLY A 503 -16.16 -1.43 -7.41
N ARG A 504 -16.30 -1.44 -6.07
CA ARG A 504 -16.44 -0.23 -5.24
C ARG A 504 -15.10 0.21 -4.62
N PRO A 505 -14.51 1.36 -5.02
CA PRO A 505 -13.41 2.03 -4.34
C PRO A 505 -13.73 2.40 -2.89
N ALA A 506 -12.67 2.69 -2.15
CA ALA A 506 -12.78 3.16 -0.78
C ALA A 506 -11.77 4.27 -0.49
N VAL A 507 -12.10 5.10 0.50
CA VAL A 507 -11.13 5.98 1.14
C VAL A 507 -10.69 5.37 2.46
N ILE A 508 -9.40 5.46 2.75
CA ILE A 508 -8.84 5.12 4.06
C ILE A 508 -8.19 6.38 4.65
N LEU A 509 -8.62 6.79 5.83
CA LEU A 509 -7.93 7.76 6.67
C LEU A 509 -7.10 7.01 7.71
N ARG A 510 -5.78 6.95 7.48
CA ARG A 510 -4.84 6.40 8.43
C ARG A 510 -4.41 7.45 9.43
N VAL A 511 -4.49 7.10 10.72
CA VAL A 511 -3.98 7.91 11.81
C VAL A 511 -2.59 7.47 12.24
N GLY A 512 -1.78 8.45 12.59
CA GLY A 512 -0.41 8.24 13.07
C GLY A 512 0.59 7.99 11.93
N GLY A 513 1.81 8.47 12.12
CA GLY A 513 2.86 8.44 11.10
C GLY A 513 3.63 9.78 11.04
N PRO A 514 4.27 10.08 9.90
CA PRO A 514 5.00 11.33 9.69
C PRO A 514 4.13 12.59 9.77
N ALA A 515 2.84 12.45 9.46
CA ALA A 515 1.78 13.43 9.73
C ALA A 515 0.64 12.72 10.48
N ARG A 516 -0.27 13.49 11.08
CA ARG A 516 -1.43 12.93 11.78
C ARG A 516 -2.32 12.10 10.86
N TRP A 517 -2.58 12.58 9.64
CA TRP A 517 -3.49 11.95 8.69
C TRP A 517 -2.76 11.53 7.41
N GLN A 518 -3.01 10.31 6.97
CA GLN A 518 -2.74 9.86 5.60
C GLN A 518 -4.07 9.45 4.97
N LEU A 519 -4.43 10.09 3.85
CA LEU A 519 -5.62 9.80 3.08
C LEU A 519 -5.23 8.94 1.88
N GLU A 520 -5.85 7.77 1.76
CA GLU A 520 -5.67 6.84 0.65
C GLU A 520 -6.96 6.71 -0.15
N VAL A 521 -6.85 6.65 -1.47
CA VAL A 521 -7.93 6.19 -2.35
C VAL A 521 -7.50 4.85 -2.92
N VAL A 522 -8.31 3.81 -2.69
CA VAL A 522 -8.04 2.44 -3.13
C VAL A 522 -9.10 2.01 -4.14
N SER A 523 -8.67 1.58 -5.32
CA SER A 523 -9.54 1.10 -6.39
C SER A 523 -8.96 -0.12 -7.12
N ASP A 524 -9.69 -0.60 -8.11
CA ASP A 524 -9.21 -1.60 -9.10
C ASP A 524 -8.12 -1.04 -10.02
N ALA A 525 -8.00 0.27 -10.12
CA ALA A 525 -6.98 1.00 -10.89
C ALA A 525 -5.75 1.40 -10.05
N GLY A 526 -5.64 0.91 -8.81
CA GLY A 526 -4.47 1.12 -7.96
C GLY A 526 -4.76 1.86 -6.65
N ARG A 527 -3.70 2.34 -6.02
CA ARG A 527 -3.74 3.08 -4.75
C ARG A 527 -2.97 4.39 -4.88
N VAL A 528 -3.57 5.48 -4.43
CA VAL A 528 -2.89 6.77 -4.26
C VAL A 528 -3.03 7.22 -2.80
N ALA A 529 -1.97 7.79 -2.23
CA ALA A 529 -1.95 8.21 -0.84
C ALA A 529 -1.21 9.53 -0.67
N GLY A 530 -1.76 10.42 0.16
CA GLY A 530 -1.15 11.69 0.55
C GLY A 530 -1.29 11.94 2.04
N MET A 531 -0.39 12.71 2.65
CA MET A 531 -0.40 13.00 4.09
C MET A 531 -0.59 14.49 4.41
N THR A 532 -1.20 14.79 5.55
CA THR A 532 -1.42 16.15 6.05
C THR A 532 -1.71 16.16 7.55
N ASP A 533 -1.43 17.28 8.21
CA ASP A 533 -1.87 17.56 9.59
C ASP A 533 -3.17 18.38 9.63
N ASP A 534 -3.63 18.90 8.48
CA ASP A 534 -4.78 19.80 8.40
C ASP A 534 -6.10 19.03 8.20
N TRP A 535 -6.92 19.01 9.25
CA TRP A 535 -8.25 18.40 9.21
C TRP A 535 -9.22 19.10 8.26
N LYS A 536 -9.21 20.44 8.19
CA LYS A 536 -10.12 21.18 7.30
C LYS A 536 -9.85 20.84 5.84
N PHE A 537 -8.59 20.63 5.53
CA PHE A 537 -8.17 20.18 4.21
C PHE A 537 -8.65 18.75 3.90
N ILE A 538 -8.60 17.82 4.86
CA ILE A 538 -9.23 16.49 4.72
C ILE A 538 -10.74 16.62 4.46
N GLN A 539 -11.45 17.47 5.20
CA GLN A 539 -12.88 17.70 5.00
C GLN A 539 -13.19 18.18 3.58
N ARG A 540 -12.37 19.10 3.05
CA ARG A 540 -12.49 19.62 1.68
C ARG A 540 -12.27 18.54 0.63
N LEU A 541 -11.26 17.67 0.81
CA LEU A 541 -11.02 16.53 -0.07
C LEU A 541 -12.19 15.53 -0.10
N LEU A 542 -12.88 15.36 1.04
CA LEU A 542 -14.01 14.43 1.18
C LEU A 542 -15.38 15.06 0.88
N GLU A 543 -15.44 16.36 0.57
CA GLU A 543 -16.68 17.07 0.24
C GLU A 543 -17.44 16.49 -0.97
N PRO A 544 -16.78 16.05 -2.07
CA PRO A 544 -17.46 15.47 -3.22
C PRO A 544 -18.26 14.20 -2.91
N ILE A 545 -17.91 13.51 -1.82
CA ILE A 545 -18.58 12.31 -1.36
C ILE A 545 -19.93 12.73 -0.78
N ARG A 546 -21.02 12.50 -1.51
CA ARG A 546 -22.37 12.96 -1.12
C ARG A 546 -22.94 12.23 0.08
N ARG A 547 -22.85 10.90 0.08
CA ARG A 547 -23.29 10.02 1.17
C ARG A 547 -22.12 9.16 1.63
N ARG A 548 -21.79 9.24 2.92
CA ARG A 548 -20.64 8.58 3.54
C ARG A 548 -21.11 7.38 4.36
N HIS A 549 -20.32 6.33 4.32
CA HIS A 549 -20.37 5.21 5.25
C HIS A 549 -19.05 5.18 6.01
N VAL A 550 -19.04 5.78 7.20
CA VAL A 550 -17.83 5.94 8.01
C VAL A 550 -17.62 4.66 8.82
N VAL A 551 -16.47 4.02 8.68
CA VAL A 551 -16.14 2.77 9.37
C VAL A 551 -14.93 3.00 10.26
N TYR A 552 -15.14 3.08 11.57
CA TYR A 552 -14.04 3.08 12.53
C TYR A 552 -13.50 1.66 12.69
N SER A 553 -12.20 1.44 12.40
CA SER A 553 -11.53 0.16 12.61
C SER A 553 -10.60 0.18 13.81
N CYS A 554 -9.60 1.06 13.78
CA CYS A 554 -8.60 1.20 14.84
C CYS A 554 -7.86 2.53 14.66
N ALA A 555 -7.55 3.18 15.78
CA ALA A 555 -6.83 4.45 15.79
C ALA A 555 -5.60 4.47 16.71
N VAL A 556 -5.10 3.30 17.08
CA VAL A 556 -3.90 3.20 17.92
C VAL A 556 -2.71 3.83 17.18
N GLY A 557 -2.11 4.83 17.81
CA GLY A 557 -0.98 5.58 17.25
C GLY A 557 -1.29 7.04 16.87
N ASP A 558 -2.55 7.49 16.97
CA ASP A 558 -2.88 8.92 16.84
C ASP A 558 -2.15 9.77 17.92
N PRO A 559 -1.65 10.97 17.55
CA PRO A 559 -0.92 11.84 18.48
C PRO A 559 -1.77 12.56 19.54
N ASP A 560 -3.08 12.73 19.34
CA ASP A 560 -4.02 13.27 20.33
C ASP A 560 -5.36 12.52 20.26
N PRO A 561 -5.40 11.26 20.73
CA PRO A 561 -6.54 10.40 20.50
C PRO A 561 -7.76 10.77 21.33
N ALA A 562 -7.62 11.67 22.32
CA ALA A 562 -8.73 12.15 23.14
C ALA A 562 -9.73 13.01 22.34
N VAL A 563 -9.26 13.72 21.31
CA VAL A 563 -10.12 14.52 20.41
C VAL A 563 -10.50 13.79 19.13
N LEU A 564 -9.96 12.58 18.91
CA LEU A 564 -10.24 11.81 17.70
C LEU A 564 -11.74 11.56 17.48
N PRO A 565 -12.55 11.22 18.51
CA PRO A 565 -13.99 11.07 18.34
C PRO A 565 -14.68 12.31 17.75
N GLU A 566 -14.18 13.52 18.03
CA GLU A 566 -14.75 14.76 17.50
C GLU A 566 -14.56 14.86 15.98
N PHE A 567 -13.38 14.52 15.47
CA PHE A 567 -13.12 14.46 14.03
C PHE A 567 -13.98 13.39 13.34
N LEU A 568 -14.16 12.23 13.97
CA LEU A 568 -14.97 11.15 13.41
C LEU A 568 -16.46 11.51 13.35
N LEU A 569 -16.96 12.21 14.36
CA LEU A 569 -18.32 12.74 14.36
C LEU A 569 -18.50 13.82 13.30
N ASP A 570 -17.50 14.67 13.10
CA ASP A 570 -17.49 15.73 12.08
C ASP A 570 -17.47 15.17 10.63
N LEU A 571 -17.08 13.91 10.44
CA LEU A 571 -17.22 13.22 9.15
C LEU A 571 -18.66 12.81 8.83
N LYS A 572 -19.49 12.51 9.83
CA LYS A 572 -20.86 12.01 9.64
C LYS A 572 -21.83 13.17 9.53
N ARG A 573 -22.48 13.33 8.38
CA ARG A 573 -23.55 14.31 8.13
C ARG A 573 -24.92 13.63 8.15
N ASP A 574 -25.97 14.44 8.04
CA ASP A 574 -27.34 13.93 7.93
C ASP A 574 -27.48 13.01 6.70
N GLY A 575 -27.97 11.79 6.92
CA GLY A 575 -28.10 10.76 5.88
C GLY A 575 -26.86 9.88 5.67
N ASP A 576 -25.72 10.19 6.32
CA ASP A 576 -24.54 9.32 6.34
C ASP A 576 -24.72 8.20 7.39
N THR A 577 -23.99 7.09 7.25
CA THR A 577 -23.98 5.97 8.19
C THR A 577 -22.62 5.80 8.86
N MET A 578 -22.59 5.17 10.03
CA MET A 578 -21.38 4.91 10.82
C MET A 578 -21.39 3.51 11.44
N GLU A 579 -20.31 2.78 11.20
CA GLU A 579 -20.02 1.46 11.80
C GLU A 579 -18.77 1.59 12.69
N VAL A 580 -18.82 1.01 13.89
CA VAL A 580 -17.67 1.00 14.82
C VAL A 580 -17.24 -0.45 15.03
N LEU A 581 -16.04 -0.79 14.57
CA LEU A 581 -15.43 -2.11 14.75
C LEU A 581 -14.52 -2.11 15.98
N PHE A 582 -14.72 -3.07 16.89
CA PHE A 582 -13.87 -3.26 18.06
C PHE A 582 -12.71 -4.21 17.75
N HIS A 583 -11.78 -3.78 16.89
CA HIS A 583 -10.54 -4.54 16.65
C HIS A 583 -9.58 -4.48 17.84
N ASP A 584 -9.77 -3.51 18.72
CA ASP A 584 -9.11 -3.37 20.00
C ASP A 584 -10.06 -2.72 21.02
N PHE A 585 -9.60 -2.55 22.26
CA PHE A 585 -10.38 -1.91 23.31
C PHE A 585 -10.06 -0.41 23.48
N PHE A 586 -9.47 0.23 22.48
CA PHE A 586 -9.10 1.65 22.53
C PHE A 586 -10.30 2.57 22.82
N PRO A 587 -11.51 2.33 22.27
CA PRO A 587 -12.69 3.12 22.66
C PRO A 587 -13.14 2.93 24.13
N LEU A 588 -12.67 1.89 24.82
CA LEU A 588 -12.99 1.64 26.24
C LEU A 588 -12.00 2.33 27.20
N THR A 589 -10.73 2.40 26.80
CA THR A 589 -9.61 2.90 27.61
C THR A 589 -8.39 3.25 26.74
N PRO A 590 -7.58 4.26 27.12
CA PRO A 590 -6.32 4.59 26.44
C PRO A 590 -5.35 3.40 26.32
N ALA A 591 -5.24 2.58 27.38
CA ALA A 591 -4.60 1.27 27.31
C ALA A 591 -5.49 0.28 26.54
N TYR A 592 -5.39 0.30 25.20
CA TYR A 592 -6.16 -0.59 24.32
C TYR A 592 -5.96 -2.08 24.61
N THR A 593 -4.90 -2.43 25.37
CA THR A 593 -4.63 -3.79 25.83
C THR A 593 -5.29 -4.18 27.14
N LEU A 594 -5.95 -3.25 27.82
CA LEU A 594 -6.51 -3.41 29.17
C LEU A 594 -5.47 -3.73 30.27
N LEU A 595 -4.18 -3.66 29.94
CA LEU A 595 -3.11 -3.87 30.90
C LEU A 595 -2.91 -2.60 31.73
N ASP A 596 -2.72 -2.78 33.04
CA ASP A 596 -2.25 -1.74 33.95
C ASP A 596 -0.80 -1.32 33.63
N GLN A 597 -0.28 -0.27 34.26
CA GLN A 597 1.07 0.27 33.98
C GLN A 597 2.19 -0.74 34.26
N ASP A 598 1.96 -1.68 35.17
CA ASP A 598 2.87 -2.80 35.45
C ASP A 598 2.75 -3.95 34.45
N GLY A 599 1.87 -3.81 33.45
CA GLY A 599 1.69 -4.72 32.33
C GLY A 599 0.84 -5.95 32.64
N ARG A 600 0.04 -5.91 33.72
CA ARG A 600 -0.85 -7.00 34.14
C ARG A 600 -2.31 -6.72 33.80
N TYR A 601 -3.04 -7.76 33.43
CA TYR A 601 -4.49 -7.71 33.22
C TYR A 601 -5.23 -8.11 34.50
N ARG A 602 -5.91 -7.17 35.16
CA ARG A 602 -6.65 -7.43 36.43
C ARG A 602 -8.18 -7.49 36.23
N GLY A 603 -8.59 -8.04 35.08
CA GLY A 603 -9.99 -8.08 34.65
C GLY A 603 -10.46 -6.77 33.98
N PRO A 604 -11.77 -6.67 33.66
CA PRO A 604 -12.33 -5.51 33.00
C PRO A 604 -11.98 -4.19 33.69
N VAL A 605 -11.68 -3.17 32.89
CA VAL A 605 -11.39 -1.83 33.37
C VAL A 605 -12.73 -1.16 33.70
N LEU A 606 -13.03 -0.89 34.97
CA LEU A 606 -14.28 -0.26 35.42
C LEU A 606 -14.00 1.15 35.96
N ASP A 607 -15.05 1.95 36.20
CA ASP A 607 -14.93 3.37 36.57
C ASP A 607 -14.11 3.65 37.85
N GLY A 608 -13.93 2.65 38.71
CA GLY A 608 -13.07 2.72 39.90
C GLY A 608 -11.59 2.39 39.68
N ARG A 609 -11.16 1.99 38.48
CA ARG A 609 -9.76 1.71 38.16
C ARG A 609 -8.96 3.02 38.09
N THR A 610 -7.95 3.17 38.94
CA THR A 610 -7.14 4.39 39.09
C THR A 610 -5.70 4.26 38.57
N ASP A 611 -5.38 3.16 37.88
CA ASP A 611 -4.04 2.94 37.35
C ASP A 611 -3.71 3.96 36.23
N PRO A 612 -2.50 4.55 36.21
CA PRO A 612 -2.12 5.56 35.22
C PRO A 612 -2.19 5.09 33.77
N ALA A 613 -2.11 3.78 33.48
CA ALA A 613 -2.25 3.26 32.12
C ALA A 613 -3.62 3.59 31.47
N HIS A 614 -4.63 3.87 32.28
CA HIS A 614 -5.98 4.22 31.83
C HIS A 614 -6.24 5.73 31.77
N THR A 615 -5.18 6.54 31.90
CA THR A 615 -5.20 7.99 31.74
C THR A 615 -4.31 8.39 30.57
N VAL A 616 -4.59 9.53 29.93
CA VAL A 616 -3.76 10.05 28.84
C VAL A 616 -3.45 11.51 29.06
N ILE A 617 -2.19 11.89 28.84
CA ILE A 617 -1.76 13.29 28.79
C ILE A 617 -1.80 13.73 27.32
N ARG A 618 -2.61 14.74 27.04
CA ARG A 618 -2.73 15.33 25.70
C ARG A 618 -1.48 16.15 25.35
N PRO A 619 -1.23 16.44 24.06
CA PRO A 619 -0.08 17.25 23.65
C PRO A 619 -0.02 18.66 24.27
N ASN A 620 -1.17 19.22 24.65
CA ASN A 620 -1.28 20.51 25.33
C ASN A 620 -0.97 20.43 26.85
N GLY A 621 -0.75 19.23 27.39
CA GLY A 621 -0.47 18.97 28.81
C GLY A 621 -1.70 18.61 29.65
N ASP A 622 -2.90 18.65 29.08
CA ASP A 622 -4.12 18.30 29.83
C ASP A 622 -4.18 16.79 30.09
N GLU A 623 -4.50 16.43 31.32
CA GLU A 623 -4.77 15.05 31.71
C GLU A 623 -6.24 14.68 31.47
N ILE A 624 -6.46 13.59 30.74
CA ILE A 624 -7.78 13.02 30.51
C ILE A 624 -7.91 11.74 31.34
N SER A 625 -8.85 11.76 32.28
CA SER A 625 -9.23 10.60 33.08
C SER A 625 -9.93 9.53 32.23
N LEU A 626 -10.00 8.29 32.74
CA LEU A 626 -10.77 7.21 32.13
C LEU A 626 -12.23 7.60 31.86
N ALA A 627 -12.88 8.31 32.80
CA ALA A 627 -14.24 8.80 32.63
C ALA A 627 -14.34 9.83 31.49
N GLY A 628 -13.38 10.76 31.40
CA GLY A 628 -13.30 11.72 30.30
C GLY A 628 -13.09 11.06 28.95
N TRP A 629 -12.23 10.04 28.89
CA TRP A 629 -12.00 9.22 27.71
C TRP A 629 -13.30 8.54 27.24
N ARG A 630 -13.99 7.85 28.15
CA ARG A 630 -15.26 7.17 27.87
C ARG A 630 -16.37 8.13 27.46
N ALA A 631 -16.41 9.32 28.06
CA ALA A 631 -17.37 10.35 27.66
C ALA A 631 -17.11 10.83 26.23
N ALA A 632 -15.84 10.96 25.80
CA ALA A 632 -15.50 11.35 24.44
C ALA A 632 -15.85 10.24 23.42
N TRP A 633 -15.35 9.01 23.65
CA TRP A 633 -15.58 7.87 22.75
C TRP A 633 -17.04 7.40 22.76
N GLY A 634 -17.73 7.51 23.89
CA GLY A 634 -19.15 7.18 24.01
C GLY A 634 -20.04 8.03 23.09
N LYS A 635 -19.65 9.27 22.74
CA LYS A 635 -20.37 10.08 21.75
C LYS A 635 -20.33 9.44 20.36
N MET A 636 -19.20 8.85 19.98
CA MET A 636 -19.06 8.13 18.71
C MET A 636 -19.95 6.89 18.67
N LEU A 637 -19.98 6.09 19.75
CA LEU A 637 -20.89 4.93 19.84
C LEU A 637 -22.37 5.36 19.83
N ALA A 638 -22.69 6.51 20.40
CA ALA A 638 -24.04 7.08 20.34
C ALA A 638 -24.46 7.42 18.89
N ALA A 639 -23.52 7.87 18.06
CA ALA A 639 -23.75 8.22 16.66
C ALA A 639 -23.66 7.02 15.70
N ALA A 640 -23.08 5.90 16.13
CA ALA A 640 -22.97 4.69 15.32
C ALA A 640 -24.35 4.07 15.03
N ASP A 641 -24.54 3.60 13.80
CA ASP A 641 -25.68 2.78 13.40
C ASP A 641 -25.47 1.34 13.87
N GLU A 642 -24.22 0.87 13.87
CA GLU A 642 -23.84 -0.47 14.33
C GLU A 642 -22.50 -0.46 15.07
N VAL A 643 -22.40 -1.26 16.13
CA VAL A 643 -21.17 -1.51 16.87
C VAL A 643 -20.81 -3.00 16.77
N VAL A 644 -19.77 -3.32 16.00
CA VAL A 644 -19.37 -4.70 15.73
C VAL A 644 -18.28 -5.16 16.68
N VAL A 645 -18.52 -6.31 17.32
CA VAL A 645 -17.60 -7.01 18.20
C VAL A 645 -17.30 -8.41 17.66
N PHE A 646 -16.15 -8.98 18.01
CA PHE A 646 -15.61 -10.17 17.34
C PHE A 646 -15.59 -11.43 18.22
N SER A 647 -15.97 -11.31 19.49
CA SER A 647 -16.06 -12.40 20.47
C SER A 647 -17.05 -12.07 21.58
N ASP A 648 -17.55 -13.10 22.28
CA ASP A 648 -18.42 -12.93 23.45
C ASP A 648 -17.74 -12.11 24.55
N ASP A 649 -16.42 -12.24 24.73
CA ASP A 649 -15.65 -11.43 25.69
C ASP A 649 -15.70 -9.95 25.30
N SER A 650 -15.39 -9.62 24.04
CA SER A 650 -15.49 -8.23 23.57
C SER A 650 -16.91 -7.67 23.67
N TYR A 651 -17.94 -8.49 23.42
CA TYR A 651 -19.33 -8.10 23.65
C TYR A 651 -19.58 -7.74 25.12
N ALA A 652 -19.21 -8.62 26.05
CA ALA A 652 -19.41 -8.42 27.47
C ALA A 652 -18.69 -7.17 27.98
N GLN A 653 -17.45 -6.96 27.56
CA GLN A 653 -16.66 -5.79 27.96
C GLN A 653 -17.27 -4.48 27.45
N VAL A 654 -17.69 -4.41 26.18
CA VAL A 654 -18.30 -3.20 25.62
C VAL A 654 -19.67 -2.94 26.25
N ALA A 655 -20.50 -3.98 26.43
CA ALA A 655 -21.82 -3.85 27.06
C ALA A 655 -21.73 -3.40 28.53
N GLN A 656 -20.69 -3.82 29.24
CA GLN A 656 -20.45 -3.41 30.63
C GLN A 656 -20.03 -1.94 30.74
N VAL A 657 -19.17 -1.46 29.84
CA VAL A 657 -18.70 -0.07 29.84
C VAL A 657 -19.74 0.90 29.28
N TYR A 658 -20.48 0.48 28.24
CA TYR A 658 -21.47 1.29 27.54
C TYR A 658 -22.86 0.62 27.47
N PRO A 659 -23.52 0.39 28.62
CA PRO A 659 -24.79 -0.34 28.66
C PRO A 659 -25.91 0.35 27.85
N ALA A 660 -25.87 1.68 27.74
CA ALA A 660 -26.83 2.46 26.95
C ALA A 660 -26.80 2.13 25.45
N TYR A 661 -25.71 1.56 24.94
CA TYR A 661 -25.53 1.23 23.53
C TYR A 661 -25.56 -0.27 23.25
N ALA A 662 -25.92 -1.08 24.25
CA ALA A 662 -25.92 -2.54 24.12
C ALA A 662 -26.85 -3.05 23.00
N GLY A 663 -27.96 -2.35 22.74
CA GLY A 663 -28.89 -2.67 21.64
C GLY A 663 -28.32 -2.45 20.24
N LYS A 664 -27.15 -1.81 20.11
CA LYS A 664 -26.45 -1.60 18.83
C LYS A 664 -25.30 -2.59 18.60
N LEU A 665 -24.99 -3.42 19.61
CA LEU A 665 -23.91 -4.39 19.54
C LEU A 665 -24.28 -5.55 18.62
N VAL A 666 -23.40 -5.88 17.69
CA VAL A 666 -23.56 -7.02 16.79
C VAL A 666 -22.29 -7.87 16.83
N LEU A 667 -22.46 -9.14 17.21
CA LEU A 667 -21.38 -10.12 17.27
C LEU A 667 -21.14 -10.70 15.86
N ARG A 668 -19.97 -10.43 15.27
CA ARG A 668 -19.56 -10.96 13.96
C ARG A 668 -18.16 -11.54 14.00
N PRO A 669 -17.96 -12.77 14.51
CA PRO A 669 -16.63 -13.34 14.65
C PRO A 669 -15.86 -13.38 13.33
N HIS A 670 -14.55 -13.12 13.40
CA HIS A 670 -13.69 -13.25 12.22
C HIS A 670 -13.57 -14.71 11.76
N ARG A 671 -13.27 -14.87 10.47
CA ARG A 671 -12.92 -16.16 9.87
C ARG A 671 -11.44 -16.18 9.54
N LEU A 672 -10.85 -17.37 9.53
CA LEU A 672 -9.49 -17.56 9.03
C LEU A 672 -9.33 -16.92 7.63
N LEU A 673 -8.16 -16.32 7.43
CA LEU A 673 -7.85 -15.57 6.21
C LEU A 673 -7.51 -16.49 5.04
N SER A 674 -6.90 -17.63 5.35
CA SER A 674 -6.50 -18.65 4.40
C SER A 674 -6.79 -20.04 4.95
N HIS A 675 -6.78 -21.04 4.07
CA HIS A 675 -6.79 -22.43 4.49
C HIS A 675 -5.50 -22.73 5.24
N VAL A 676 -5.62 -23.37 6.40
CA VAL A 676 -4.48 -23.89 7.16
C VAL A 676 -4.52 -25.42 7.05
N PRO A 677 -3.44 -26.07 6.59
CA PRO A 677 -3.39 -27.51 6.46
C PRO A 677 -3.41 -28.19 7.84
N VAL A 678 -4.11 -29.32 7.93
CA VAL A 678 -4.05 -30.22 9.09
C VAL A 678 -2.70 -30.96 9.06
N ILE A 679 -2.02 -31.00 10.19
CA ILE A 679 -0.67 -31.54 10.33
C ILE A 679 -0.71 -32.79 11.20
N GLU A 680 -0.10 -33.88 10.72
CA GLU A 680 0.09 -35.07 11.56
C GLU A 680 1.12 -34.76 12.66
N VAL A 681 0.83 -35.16 13.90
CA VAL A 681 1.73 -34.96 15.03
C VAL A 681 3.07 -35.65 14.72
N PRO A 682 4.20 -34.92 14.69
CA PRO A 682 5.49 -35.53 14.44
C PRO A 682 5.80 -36.58 15.51
N GLN A 683 6.30 -37.77 15.09
CA GLN A 683 6.83 -38.75 16.03
C GLN A 683 8.21 -38.29 16.52
N THR A 684 8.21 -37.39 17.50
CA THR A 684 9.43 -37.02 18.22
C THR A 684 9.78 -38.14 19.19
N GLY A 685 11.06 -38.50 19.31
CA GLY A 685 11.54 -39.60 20.16
C GLY A 685 11.42 -39.35 21.67
N GLY A 686 10.27 -38.85 22.15
CA GLY A 686 9.96 -38.57 23.55
C GLY A 686 10.13 -37.12 24.00
N VAL A 687 10.60 -36.22 23.13
CA VAL A 687 10.79 -34.78 23.42
C VAL A 687 9.56 -34.00 22.96
N ARG A 688 8.97 -33.18 23.85
CA ARG A 688 7.85 -32.29 23.53
C ARG A 688 8.37 -30.95 23.03
N THR A 689 8.05 -30.59 21.80
CA THR A 689 8.46 -29.29 21.25
C THR A 689 7.26 -28.37 21.21
N VAL A 690 7.30 -27.34 22.06
CA VAL A 690 6.27 -26.31 22.16
C VAL A 690 6.56 -25.21 21.15
N GLY A 691 5.74 -25.13 20.11
CA GLY A 691 5.74 -24.05 19.14
C GLY A 691 5.01 -22.82 19.70
N VAL A 692 5.59 -21.64 19.56
CA VAL A 692 4.93 -20.35 19.84
C VAL A 692 4.73 -19.64 18.51
N LEU A 693 3.47 -19.39 18.14
CA LEU A 693 3.11 -18.88 16.82
C LEU A 693 2.85 -17.37 16.82
N GLY A 694 3.46 -16.65 15.89
CA GLY A 694 3.23 -15.24 15.61
C GLY A 694 4.31 -14.28 16.13
N ASN A 695 4.10 -12.99 15.89
CA ASN A 695 4.95 -11.93 16.43
C ASN A 695 4.59 -11.65 17.90
N ILE A 696 5.50 -11.98 18.81
CA ILE A 696 5.29 -11.97 20.26
C ILE A 696 5.86 -10.69 20.87
N GLY A 697 4.99 -9.69 21.00
CA GLY A 697 5.23 -8.50 21.83
C GLY A 697 5.03 -8.79 23.32
N TYR A 698 5.31 -7.81 24.17
CA TYR A 698 5.11 -7.91 25.62
C TYR A 698 3.70 -8.40 25.99
N GLN A 699 2.68 -7.72 25.48
CA GLN A 699 1.25 -8.03 25.72
C GLN A 699 0.85 -9.42 25.17
N LYS A 700 1.58 -9.93 24.18
CA LYS A 700 1.38 -11.28 23.63
C LYS A 700 2.17 -12.35 24.39
N GLY A 701 2.81 -12.00 25.50
CA GLY A 701 3.47 -12.95 26.39
C GLY A 701 4.97 -13.13 26.15
N ALA A 702 5.69 -12.17 25.56
CA ALA A 702 7.12 -12.31 25.32
C ALA A 702 7.92 -12.65 26.60
N ALA A 703 7.57 -11.99 27.72
CA ALA A 703 8.14 -12.29 29.02
C ALA A 703 7.83 -13.72 29.50
N VAL A 704 6.62 -14.21 29.25
CA VAL A 704 6.19 -15.58 29.59
C VAL A 704 7.03 -16.61 28.83
N VAL A 705 7.25 -16.39 27.53
CA VAL A 705 8.05 -17.29 26.69
C VAL A 705 9.52 -17.26 27.10
N ALA A 706 10.08 -16.08 27.40
CA ALA A 706 11.46 -15.96 27.87
C ALA A 706 11.68 -16.62 29.24
N ASP A 707 10.72 -16.49 30.15
CA ASP A 707 10.72 -17.19 31.44
C ASP A 707 10.59 -18.71 31.27
N LEU A 708 9.66 -19.17 30.44
CA LEU A 708 9.45 -20.59 30.14
C LEU A 708 10.74 -21.20 29.55
N GLY A 709 11.35 -20.54 28.57
CA GLY A 709 12.61 -20.95 27.96
C GLY A 709 13.73 -21.12 29.00
N ARG A 710 13.83 -20.20 29.97
CA ARG A 710 14.79 -20.31 31.08
C ARG A 710 14.48 -21.48 32.01
N MET A 711 13.19 -21.75 32.25
CA MET A 711 12.77 -22.85 33.13
C MET A 711 13.04 -24.22 32.51
N VAL A 712 13.00 -24.34 31.18
CA VAL A 712 13.21 -25.60 30.46
C VAL A 712 14.61 -25.77 29.90
N GLU A 713 15.53 -24.82 30.10
CA GLU A 713 16.88 -24.87 29.53
C GLU A 713 17.69 -26.11 29.98
N ALA A 714 17.43 -26.61 31.19
CA ALA A 714 18.03 -27.85 31.72
C ALA A 714 17.16 -29.11 31.49
N ASP A 715 15.95 -28.94 30.96
CA ASP A 715 15.00 -30.02 30.71
C ASP A 715 15.26 -30.67 29.35
N LYS A 716 15.58 -31.97 29.34
CA LYS A 716 15.85 -32.71 28.09
C LYS A 716 14.58 -33.29 27.45
N THR A 717 13.44 -33.10 28.09
CA THR A 717 12.15 -33.65 27.66
C THR A 717 11.29 -32.61 26.95
N MET A 718 11.71 -31.34 26.93
CA MET A 718 10.92 -30.25 26.38
C MET A 718 11.77 -29.16 25.75
N GLU A 719 11.33 -28.69 24.59
CA GLU A 719 11.96 -27.61 23.83
C GLU A 719 10.93 -26.54 23.47
N VAL A 720 11.39 -25.30 23.27
CA VAL A 720 10.53 -24.18 22.85
C VAL A 720 11.07 -23.60 21.56
N VAL A 721 10.19 -23.42 20.58
CA VAL A 721 10.50 -22.83 19.28
C VAL A 721 9.49 -21.74 18.97
N ILE A 722 9.97 -20.59 18.52
CA ILE A 722 9.14 -19.45 18.14
C ILE A 722 9.09 -19.36 16.62
N ILE A 723 7.88 -19.49 16.07
CA ILE A 723 7.57 -19.29 14.66
C ILE A 723 7.00 -17.88 14.50
N GLY A 724 7.89 -16.91 14.29
CA GLY A 724 7.62 -15.49 14.31
C GLY A 724 8.78 -14.71 14.94
N ASN A 725 8.56 -13.42 15.20
CA ASN A 725 9.54 -12.55 15.86
C ASN A 725 9.18 -12.33 17.33
N VAL A 726 10.18 -12.02 18.14
CA VAL A 726 10.02 -11.61 19.55
C VAL A 726 10.49 -10.16 19.72
N ASP A 727 9.82 -9.44 20.61
CA ASP A 727 10.30 -8.15 21.08
C ASP A 727 11.76 -8.26 21.58
N PRO A 728 12.72 -7.51 20.99
CA PRO A 728 14.12 -7.57 21.38
C PRO A 728 14.39 -7.31 22.87
N ALA A 729 13.50 -6.57 23.57
CA ALA A 729 13.61 -6.34 25.00
C ALA A 729 13.38 -7.60 25.85
N TYR A 730 12.76 -8.63 25.27
CA TYR A 730 12.37 -9.89 25.92
C TYR A 730 12.93 -11.11 25.19
N MET A 731 14.11 -11.00 24.58
CA MET A 731 14.73 -12.11 23.88
C MET A 731 14.86 -13.34 24.81
N PRO A 732 14.37 -14.51 24.38
CA PRO A 732 14.50 -15.74 25.16
C PRO A 732 15.98 -16.19 25.22
N PRO A 733 16.33 -17.14 26.11
CA PRO A 733 17.67 -17.70 26.15
C PRO A 733 18.04 -18.39 24.82
N SER A 734 19.34 -18.56 24.55
CA SER A 734 19.83 -19.14 23.29
C SER A 734 19.39 -20.58 23.03
N SER A 735 18.86 -21.26 24.05
CA SER A 735 18.22 -22.57 23.94
C SER A 735 16.88 -22.53 23.19
N VAL A 736 16.21 -21.37 23.13
CA VAL A 736 14.95 -21.18 22.40
C VAL A 736 15.24 -20.74 20.98
N THR A 737 14.76 -21.52 20.01
CA THR A 737 14.94 -21.17 18.59
C THR A 737 13.93 -20.11 18.17
N VAL A 738 14.39 -19.02 17.56
CA VAL A 738 13.53 -18.00 16.93
C VAL A 738 13.68 -18.08 15.42
N HIS A 739 12.60 -18.46 14.72
CA HIS A 739 12.59 -18.62 13.27
C HIS A 739 12.62 -17.28 12.53
N GLY A 740 11.74 -16.34 12.92
CA GLY A 740 11.43 -15.12 12.18
C GLY A 740 10.09 -15.22 11.44
N ASP A 741 9.90 -14.34 10.46
CA ASP A 741 8.68 -14.28 9.65
C ASP A 741 8.35 -15.62 8.97
N TYR A 742 7.06 -15.90 8.78
CA TYR A 742 6.55 -17.10 8.14
C TYR A 742 5.30 -16.77 7.30
N THR A 743 4.98 -17.66 6.37
CA THR A 743 3.70 -17.70 5.65
C THR A 743 2.90 -18.93 6.06
N LEU A 744 1.57 -18.88 5.94
CA LEU A 744 0.71 -19.98 6.41
C LEU A 744 0.98 -21.31 5.68
N ASP A 745 1.39 -21.25 4.42
CA ASP A 745 1.74 -22.44 3.63
C ASP A 745 3.04 -23.11 4.09
N GLU A 746 3.89 -22.41 4.85
CA GLU A 746 5.14 -22.96 5.40
C GLU A 746 4.94 -23.69 6.72
N LEU A 747 3.77 -23.57 7.37
CA LEU A 747 3.54 -24.15 8.70
C LEU A 747 3.78 -25.67 8.76
N PRO A 748 3.36 -26.51 7.79
CA PRO A 748 3.68 -27.94 7.79
C PRO A 748 5.18 -28.22 7.82
N ASP A 749 5.92 -27.57 6.93
CA ASP A 749 7.38 -27.75 6.81
C ASP A 749 8.10 -27.28 8.08
N LEU A 750 7.61 -26.20 8.71
CA LEU A 750 8.17 -25.68 9.96
C LEU A 750 7.87 -26.60 11.14
N VAL A 751 6.66 -27.14 11.22
CA VAL A 751 6.28 -28.13 12.24
C VAL A 751 7.14 -29.38 12.11
N GLU A 752 7.31 -29.92 10.91
CA GLU A 752 8.17 -31.09 10.66
C GLU A 752 9.64 -30.77 11.00
N ARG A 753 10.15 -29.64 10.51
CA ARG A 753 11.55 -29.22 10.69
C ARG A 753 11.95 -29.10 12.15
N TYR A 754 11.09 -28.52 12.98
CA TYR A 754 11.36 -28.29 14.40
C TYR A 754 10.78 -29.39 15.29
N GLY A 755 10.04 -30.34 14.72
CA GLY A 755 9.37 -31.40 15.47
C GLY A 755 8.30 -30.86 16.41
N ILE A 756 7.58 -29.80 16.05
CA ILE A 756 6.58 -29.15 16.90
C ILE A 756 5.45 -30.14 17.20
N THR A 757 5.24 -30.43 18.49
CA THR A 757 4.21 -31.38 18.95
C THR A 757 2.95 -30.66 19.43
N GLU A 758 3.07 -29.41 19.84
CA GLU A 758 1.97 -28.61 20.39
C GLU A 758 2.24 -27.11 20.25
N TRP A 759 1.18 -26.32 20.29
CA TRP A 759 1.22 -24.85 20.20
C TRP A 759 0.94 -24.19 21.55
N LEU A 760 1.63 -23.10 21.82
CA LEU A 760 1.37 -22.18 22.90
C LEU A 760 1.04 -20.79 22.34
N ILE A 761 -0.10 -20.24 22.77
CA ILE A 761 -0.48 -18.84 22.59
C ILE A 761 -0.35 -18.15 23.96
N PRO A 762 0.76 -17.45 24.23
CA PRO A 762 1.09 -16.98 25.58
C PRO A 762 0.49 -15.61 25.92
N SER A 763 -0.53 -15.18 25.18
CA SER A 763 -1.11 -13.84 25.27
C SER A 763 -1.66 -13.54 26.66
N ILE A 764 -1.20 -12.43 27.27
CA ILE A 764 -1.51 -12.04 28.66
C ILE A 764 -2.57 -10.95 28.77
N TRP A 765 -3.10 -10.52 27.63
CA TRP A 765 -4.21 -9.58 27.51
C TRP A 765 -5.38 -10.28 26.83
N PRO A 766 -6.63 -9.91 27.13
CA PRO A 766 -7.76 -10.43 26.36
C PRO A 766 -7.71 -9.85 24.94
N GLU A 767 -7.60 -10.71 23.93
CA GLU A 767 -7.69 -10.28 22.54
C GLU A 767 -9.15 -10.18 22.12
N THR A 768 -9.48 -9.21 21.26
CA THR A 768 -10.81 -9.09 20.63
C THR A 768 -11.06 -10.24 19.65
N PHE A 769 -10.00 -10.66 18.95
CA PHE A 769 -9.88 -11.87 18.14
C PHE A 769 -8.39 -12.20 17.90
N SER A 770 -8.02 -13.48 17.91
CA SER A 770 -6.63 -13.94 17.67
C SER A 770 -6.53 -14.82 16.44
N PHE A 771 -5.96 -14.30 15.34
CA PHE A 771 -5.71 -15.08 14.12
C PHE A 771 -4.76 -16.25 14.39
N THR A 772 -3.65 -16.00 15.10
CA THR A 772 -2.64 -17.02 15.44
C THR A 772 -3.23 -18.16 16.27
N THR A 773 -4.20 -17.89 17.14
CA THR A 773 -4.90 -18.96 17.88
C THR A 773 -5.71 -19.85 16.95
N HIS A 774 -6.46 -19.25 16.02
CA HIS A 774 -7.27 -20.02 15.08
C HIS A 774 -6.39 -20.78 14.08
N GLU A 775 -5.26 -20.21 13.67
CA GLU A 775 -4.26 -20.87 12.84
C GLU A 775 -3.68 -22.09 13.55
N ALA A 776 -3.25 -21.93 14.81
CA ALA A 776 -2.74 -23.03 15.64
C ALA A 776 -3.80 -24.14 15.82
N ILE A 777 -5.05 -23.78 16.11
CA ILE A 777 -6.17 -24.73 16.24
C ILE A 777 -6.37 -25.50 14.95
N ALA A 778 -6.35 -24.80 13.81
CA ALA A 778 -6.59 -25.41 12.50
C ALA A 778 -5.50 -26.40 12.06
N THR A 779 -4.28 -26.32 12.63
CA THR A 779 -3.25 -27.34 12.39
C THR A 779 -3.61 -28.72 12.93
N GLY A 780 -4.54 -28.82 13.89
CA GLY A 780 -4.92 -30.08 14.56
C GLY A 780 -4.01 -30.50 15.72
N LEU A 781 -2.87 -29.82 15.93
CA LEU A 781 -2.00 -30.06 17.10
C LEU A 781 -2.66 -29.55 18.39
N PRO A 782 -2.32 -30.08 19.59
CA PRO A 782 -2.76 -29.51 20.86
C PRO A 782 -2.40 -28.02 20.98
N VAL A 783 -3.35 -27.19 21.41
CA VAL A 783 -3.15 -25.74 21.54
C VAL A 783 -3.43 -25.29 22.97
N TYR A 784 -2.46 -24.60 23.58
CA TYR A 784 -2.58 -24.06 24.92
C TYR A 784 -2.66 -22.53 24.88
N ALA A 785 -3.55 -21.96 25.67
CA ALA A 785 -3.67 -20.51 25.84
C ALA A 785 -4.24 -20.18 27.21
N PHE A 786 -3.92 -19.02 27.75
CA PHE A 786 -4.58 -18.51 28.95
C PHE A 786 -6.08 -18.30 28.69
N TYR A 787 -6.94 -18.70 29.65
CA TYR A 787 -8.39 -18.57 29.54
C TYR A 787 -8.86 -17.13 29.82
N ILE A 788 -8.48 -16.23 28.91
CA ILE A 788 -8.88 -14.82 28.87
C ILE A 788 -9.16 -14.43 27.41
N GLY A 789 -10.08 -13.49 27.21
CA GLY A 789 -10.37 -12.93 25.88
C GLY A 789 -10.86 -13.96 24.86
N ALA A 790 -10.85 -13.54 23.59
CA ALA A 790 -11.26 -14.37 22.47
C ALA A 790 -10.35 -15.59 22.26
N GLN A 791 -9.05 -15.45 22.52
CA GLN A 791 -8.09 -16.55 22.37
C GLN A 791 -8.35 -17.69 23.36
N GLY A 792 -8.65 -17.35 24.61
CA GLY A 792 -8.96 -18.32 25.65
C GLY A 792 -10.26 -19.05 25.38
N ALA A 793 -11.29 -18.30 24.95
CA ALA A 793 -12.58 -18.88 24.55
C ALA A 793 -12.44 -19.82 23.35
N ALA A 794 -11.70 -19.43 22.30
CA ALA A 794 -11.48 -20.27 21.13
C ALA A 794 -10.75 -21.58 21.48
N VAL A 795 -9.73 -21.51 22.35
CA VAL A 795 -9.02 -22.72 22.83
C VAL A 795 -9.92 -23.57 23.72
N ALA A 796 -10.76 -23.00 24.58
CA ALA A 796 -11.68 -23.79 25.40
C ALA A 796 -12.77 -24.51 24.59
N GLN A 797 -13.15 -23.97 23.42
CA GLN A 797 -14.18 -24.54 22.54
C GLN A 797 -13.63 -25.58 21.54
N ALA A 798 -12.33 -25.58 21.26
CA ALA A 798 -11.72 -26.48 20.29
C ALA A 798 -11.39 -27.87 20.87
N ASP A 799 -11.60 -28.94 20.10
CA ASP A 799 -11.34 -30.33 20.52
C ASP A 799 -9.86 -30.57 20.91
N ASN A 800 -8.94 -29.93 20.17
CA ASN A 800 -7.50 -29.94 20.42
C ASN A 800 -7.03 -28.82 21.37
N GLY A 801 -7.94 -28.02 21.92
CA GLY A 801 -7.58 -26.91 22.80
C GLY A 801 -7.42 -27.31 24.27
N ARG A 802 -6.51 -26.64 24.98
CA ARG A 802 -6.10 -26.89 26.36
C ARG A 802 -5.97 -25.56 27.12
N PRO A 803 -7.07 -25.02 27.69
CA PRO A 803 -7.03 -23.73 28.37
C PRO A 803 -6.15 -23.78 29.64
N ILE A 804 -5.42 -22.70 29.88
CA ILE A 804 -4.55 -22.50 31.05
C ILE A 804 -5.20 -21.47 31.98
N HIS A 805 -5.21 -21.73 33.28
CA HIS A 805 -5.68 -20.76 34.27
C HIS A 805 -4.81 -19.49 34.26
N PHE A 806 -5.46 -18.34 34.11
CA PHE A 806 -4.82 -17.04 34.15
C PHE A 806 -4.91 -16.44 35.56
N ASP A 807 -3.76 -16.05 36.11
CA ASP A 807 -3.67 -15.30 37.36
C ASP A 807 -2.60 -14.22 37.19
N ALA A 808 -3.02 -12.97 37.25
CA ALA A 808 -2.16 -11.82 37.00
C ALA A 808 -1.07 -11.63 38.07
N ASP A 809 -1.33 -12.11 39.29
CA ASP A 809 -0.44 -11.92 40.44
C ASP A 809 0.53 -13.10 40.61
N SER A 810 0.37 -14.18 39.83
CA SER A 810 1.24 -15.35 39.86
C SER A 810 2.33 -15.32 38.77
N ARG A 811 3.23 -16.31 38.82
CA ARG A 811 4.22 -16.53 37.76
C ARG A 811 3.60 -17.32 36.61
N LEU A 812 3.07 -16.60 35.62
CA LEU A 812 2.38 -17.16 34.45
C LEU A 812 3.16 -18.27 33.72
N ALA A 813 4.48 -18.16 33.58
CA ALA A 813 5.30 -19.21 32.95
C ALA A 813 5.30 -20.54 33.74
N SER A 814 5.15 -20.48 35.07
CA SER A 814 5.01 -21.68 35.91
C SER A 814 3.66 -22.35 35.68
N HIS A 815 2.59 -21.59 35.48
CA HIS A 815 1.28 -22.17 35.14
C HIS A 815 1.35 -22.90 33.79
N VAL A 816 1.96 -22.28 32.78
CA VAL A 816 2.19 -22.91 31.47
C VAL A 816 2.97 -24.22 31.62
N LEU A 817 4.10 -24.18 32.34
CA LEU A 817 4.94 -25.36 32.53
C LEU A 817 4.22 -26.51 33.25
N ASN A 818 3.48 -26.20 34.32
CA ASN A 818 2.73 -27.19 35.09
C ASN A 818 1.62 -27.84 34.22
N THR A 819 0.89 -27.03 33.44
CA THR A 819 -0.11 -27.56 32.51
C THR A 819 0.52 -28.44 31.42
N LEU A 820 1.64 -28.01 30.83
CA LEU A 820 2.36 -28.81 29.83
C LEU A 820 2.83 -30.15 30.42
N ARG A 821 3.26 -30.20 31.68
CA ARG A 821 3.68 -31.44 32.36
C ARG A 821 2.51 -32.35 32.80
N GLY A 822 1.26 -31.89 32.66
CA GLY A 822 0.10 -32.60 33.22
C GLY A 822 0.07 -32.55 34.76
N GLU A 823 0.88 -31.69 35.37
CA GLU A 823 0.97 -31.45 36.81
C GLU A 823 -0.08 -30.40 37.19
N THR A 824 -1.37 -30.71 37.09
CA THR A 824 -2.39 -29.93 37.81
C THR A 824 -2.32 -30.29 39.29
N GLY A 825 -1.34 -29.74 40.00
CA GLY A 825 -1.25 -29.78 41.45
C GLY A 825 -2.06 -28.65 42.07
N LEU A 826 -3.35 -28.89 42.36
CA LEU A 826 -3.92 -28.35 43.59
C LEU A 826 -3.33 -29.19 44.74
N ALA A 827 -2.52 -28.59 45.60
CA ALA A 827 -2.22 -29.17 46.90
C ALA A 827 -1.93 -28.06 47.92
N GLY A 828 -2.85 -27.87 48.87
CA GLY A 828 -2.66 -26.96 49.99
C GLY A 828 -3.85 -26.89 50.96
N GLN A 829 -3.99 -27.91 51.79
CA GLN A 829 -4.49 -27.92 53.18
C GLN A 829 -5.97 -27.67 53.50
N ASP A 830 -6.45 -28.52 54.41
CA ASP A 830 -7.71 -28.51 55.14
C ASP A 830 -8.21 -27.09 55.52
N ASP A 831 -9.32 -26.67 54.91
CA ASP A 831 -10.23 -25.66 55.45
C ASP A 831 -11.65 -26.30 55.46
N PRO A 832 -12.36 -26.37 56.61
CA PRO A 832 -13.63 -27.13 56.70
C PRO A 832 -14.82 -26.51 55.95
N ASP A 833 -14.63 -25.36 55.28
CA ASP A 833 -15.69 -24.65 54.53
C ASP A 833 -15.29 -24.44 53.05
N GLY A 834 -15.33 -25.50 52.24
CA GLY A 834 -15.03 -25.42 50.80
C GLY A 834 -16.23 -25.03 49.92
N PRO A 835 -16.06 -24.25 48.83
CA PRO A 835 -17.02 -24.18 47.74
C PRO A 835 -16.71 -25.24 46.66
N ALA A 836 -17.78 -25.66 45.97
CA ALA A 836 -17.90 -26.91 45.23
C ALA A 836 -17.09 -27.03 43.91
N THR A 837 -16.91 -28.30 43.51
CA THR A 837 -16.18 -28.82 42.36
C THR A 837 -16.60 -28.28 40.98
N SER A 838 -15.65 -28.39 40.05
CA SER A 838 -15.55 -28.07 38.60
C SER A 838 -16.69 -28.46 37.63
N LYS A 839 -17.95 -28.49 38.09
CA LYS A 839 -19.15 -28.55 37.23
C LYS A 839 -20.16 -27.42 37.45
N GLU A 840 -19.87 -26.45 38.32
CA GLU A 840 -20.80 -25.34 38.62
C GLU A 840 -20.39 -23.95 38.09
N ILE A 841 -19.24 -23.79 37.45
CA ILE A 841 -18.82 -22.48 36.88
C ILE A 841 -19.59 -22.15 35.57
N ALA A 842 -20.37 -23.10 35.03
CA ALA A 842 -21.28 -22.87 33.89
C ALA A 842 -22.68 -22.36 34.28
N GLY A 843 -22.89 -21.98 35.55
CA GLY A 843 -24.21 -21.75 36.14
C GLY A 843 -24.53 -20.31 36.53
N SER A 844 -24.08 -19.26 35.83
CA SER A 844 -24.66 -17.91 36.03
C SER A 844 -24.53 -16.99 34.80
N THR A 845 -24.77 -17.52 33.62
CA THR A 845 -25.20 -16.73 32.46
C THR A 845 -26.25 -17.58 31.78
N VAL A 846 -27.51 -17.18 31.87
CA VAL A 846 -28.59 -17.81 31.10
C VAL A 846 -28.16 -17.76 29.63
N PRO A 847 -27.97 -18.88 28.93
CA PRO A 847 -27.78 -18.86 27.49
C PRO A 847 -29.11 -18.43 26.89
N LEU A 848 -29.15 -17.28 26.24
CA LEU A 848 -30.24 -16.98 25.32
C LEU A 848 -30.19 -18.04 24.21
N THR A 849 -31.23 -18.85 24.14
CA THR A 849 -31.38 -19.91 23.17
C THR A 849 -31.36 -19.35 21.75
N THR A 850 -30.81 -20.13 20.83
CA THR A 850 -30.52 -19.86 19.42
C THR A 850 -31.75 -19.54 18.53
N ASP A 851 -32.91 -19.26 19.12
CA ASP A 851 -34.20 -19.11 18.42
C ASP A 851 -34.73 -17.66 18.33
N GLN A 852 -33.93 -16.65 18.72
CA GLN A 852 -34.26 -15.24 18.46
C GLN A 852 -33.46 -14.61 17.29
N ALA A 853 -32.64 -15.41 16.60
CA ALA A 853 -31.82 -14.97 15.45
C ALA A 853 -32.43 -15.28 14.06
N ARG A 854 -33.72 -15.62 13.98
CA ARG A 854 -34.41 -15.90 12.71
C ARG A 854 -35.82 -15.30 12.68
N SER A 855 -35.93 -14.00 12.43
CA SER A 855 -37.14 -13.42 11.82
C SER A 855 -36.90 -12.00 11.29
N ALA A 856 -36.26 -11.90 10.13
CA ALA A 856 -36.38 -10.75 9.22
C ALA A 856 -35.79 -11.13 7.85
N ASP A 857 -36.42 -12.08 7.16
CA ASP A 857 -36.36 -12.20 5.70
C ASP A 857 -37.23 -13.39 5.28
N VAL A 858 -38.55 -13.17 5.18
CA VAL A 858 -39.45 -13.69 4.13
C VAL A 858 -40.75 -12.88 4.25
N SER A 859 -40.92 -11.90 3.37
CA SER A 859 -42.25 -11.56 2.87
C SER A 859 -42.14 -11.24 1.38
N ASP A 860 -42.21 -12.29 0.58
CA ASP A 860 -42.79 -12.22 -0.74
C ASP A 860 -44.18 -11.57 -0.62
N ALA A 861 -44.42 -10.54 -1.42
CA ALA A 861 -45.75 -10.26 -1.92
C ALA A 861 -45.62 -9.68 -3.33
N SER A 862 -46.25 -10.37 -4.26
CA SER A 862 -47.09 -9.80 -5.31
C SER A 862 -47.41 -8.31 -5.16
#